data_AF-A0A3M0W8L3-F1
#
_entry.id   AF-A0A3M0W8L3-F1
#
_cell.length_a   1.000
_cell.length_b   1.000
_cell.length_c   1.000
_cell.angle_alpha   90.00
_cell.angle_beta   90.00
_cell.angle_gamma   90.00
#
_symmetry.space_group_name_H-M   'P 1'
#
loop_
_entity.id
_entity.type
_entity.pdbx_description
1 polymer ?
#
loop_
_entity_poly.entity_id
_entity_poly.type
_entity_poly.pdbx_seq_one_letter_code
_entity_poly.pdbx_strand_id
1 'polypeptide(L)'
;MPFDTPLTRKLGIRIPVVQGGLQWVAYAELAAAVSNAGGLGIINALTQPDPEALRQEIRKTRSLTKNPFGVNITLLPALNPPDYPAFTRTIIEEGVKIVETAGNSPGPVIRKLKEAGIIVIHKATTIRHAKAAIKLGVDILSIDGFECAGHVGESDIASLILNSRARQELGDTPFIASGGFADGYGLVAALSLGAAGINMGTRFVCTVEAPVHINVKQAIVDGDEHQTTLILRRWKNTSRMYSNSKTAKAVEIEKTSTTGEFAEVAPVVSGARGREVLLGGDIEHGVWYVGQVMGLIHDIPTVAEVLARVEREAGEVLRNLSNSEDVEDVEDVMKLEEKRGQINPSFSSQTERETLRKLDILLIPTTCMLYFLAFLDRANLGNARVAGLQTQLALTVTYVPYIAAELPSNLIMKKVGPRFLLPAAGIVEMDGVGGMEGWRWIFCLEGIFTVLFGIGAFFLLPNSPKHVLGFKPQHVECCEERLLLDIQTREPESTAFDARKAASTLTSLHVWLVSIVQLSGGTCVFGLAYFTPSIVASLAASMASKPSRAEVQLLTTPPFAIAFICAVAVSYLSDRYRRRGLTGACVSCLAVIGWALFLTSPPNDVGRRYTALILAVVGSYATAPTYRLANKLNLALSSVAVVGIVAEMCLLHYLNERKKRMRDVILKDVAHLDPHEQYEALGDRHPDFKYTL
;
A
#
# COMPACT_ATOMS: atom_id res chain seq x y z
N MET A 1 24.68 -7.64 22.18
CA MET A 1 25.28 -6.69 23.14
C MET A 1 24.32 -6.57 24.31
N PRO A 2 24.81 -6.49 25.56
CA PRO A 2 23.92 -6.24 26.70
C PRO A 2 23.29 -4.85 26.58
N PHE A 3 22.01 -4.71 26.96
CA PHE A 3 21.31 -3.43 26.95
C PHE A 3 21.80 -2.53 28.09
N ASP A 4 22.31 -1.34 27.74
CA ASP A 4 22.72 -0.32 28.73
C ASP A 4 21.78 0.89 28.70
N THR A 5 20.69 0.81 29.47
CA THR A 5 19.68 1.86 29.56
C THR A 5 19.66 2.46 30.98
N PRO A 6 19.08 3.66 31.17
CA PRO A 6 18.86 4.20 32.51
C PRO A 6 18.12 3.22 33.44
N LEU A 7 17.24 2.37 32.89
CA LEU A 7 16.51 1.35 33.64
C LEU A 7 17.45 0.23 34.12
N THR A 8 18.27 -0.35 33.23
CA THR A 8 19.18 -1.45 33.58
C THR A 8 20.21 -1.00 34.61
N ARG A 9 20.79 0.20 34.44
CA ARG A 9 21.73 0.80 35.40
C ARG A 9 21.10 1.07 36.77
N LYS A 10 19.90 1.66 36.80
CA LYS A 10 19.27 2.08 38.06
C LYS A 10 18.73 0.90 38.86
N LEU A 11 18.29 -0.16 38.20
CA LEU A 11 17.70 -1.34 38.86
C LEU A 11 18.67 -2.52 39.02
N GLY A 12 19.81 -2.52 38.31
CA GLY A 12 20.74 -3.64 38.29
C GLY A 12 20.17 -4.88 37.59
N ILE A 13 19.40 -4.67 36.52
CA ILE A 13 18.82 -5.75 35.70
C ILE A 13 19.51 -5.83 34.34
N ARG A 14 19.45 -6.98 33.68
CA ARG A 14 20.17 -7.26 32.42
C ARG A 14 19.39 -6.85 31.18
N ILE A 15 18.08 -7.11 31.18
CA ILE A 15 17.17 -6.81 30.07
C ILE A 15 16.22 -5.71 30.55
N PRO A 16 16.01 -4.62 29.78
CA PRO A 16 15.17 -3.48 30.16
C PRO A 16 13.66 -3.82 30.06
N VAL A 17 13.26 -4.89 30.74
CA VAL A 17 11.91 -5.44 30.76
C VAL A 17 11.47 -5.59 32.20
N VAL A 18 10.30 -5.05 32.49
CA VAL A 18 9.63 -5.13 33.79
C VAL A 18 8.36 -5.97 33.64
N GLN A 19 8.14 -6.90 34.56
CA GLN A 19 6.83 -7.52 34.77
C GLN A 19 6.05 -6.64 35.75
N GLY A 20 4.98 -6.00 35.30
CA GLY A 20 4.22 -5.06 36.12
C GLY A 20 3.38 -5.75 37.18
N GLY A 21 2.85 -5.02 38.17
CA GLY A 21 2.00 -5.62 39.21
C GLY A 21 0.72 -6.26 38.65
N LEU A 22 0.66 -7.59 38.62
CA LEU A 22 -0.51 -8.36 38.14
C LEU A 22 -1.30 -8.91 39.32
N GLN A 23 -2.44 -8.28 39.64
CA GLN A 23 -3.34 -8.75 40.69
C GLN A 23 -3.73 -10.23 40.42
N TRP A 24 -3.59 -11.09 41.42
CA TRP A 24 -3.87 -12.54 41.36
C TRP A 24 -2.96 -13.39 40.47
N VAL A 25 -1.90 -12.82 39.88
CA VAL A 25 -0.96 -13.55 39.02
C VAL A 25 0.50 -13.38 39.45
N ALA A 26 0.85 -12.18 39.89
CA ALA A 26 2.20 -11.80 40.29
C ALA A 26 2.55 -12.30 41.70
N TYR A 27 2.69 -13.62 41.82
CA TYR A 27 3.23 -14.32 42.99
C TYR A 27 4.75 -14.52 42.87
N ALA A 28 5.36 -15.03 43.95
CA ALA A 28 6.79 -15.25 44.09
C ALA A 28 7.40 -16.05 42.93
N GLU A 29 6.71 -17.09 42.44
CA GLU A 29 7.16 -17.94 41.34
C GLU A 29 7.38 -17.15 40.05
N LEU A 30 6.38 -16.38 39.62
CA LEU A 30 6.46 -15.57 38.41
C LEU A 30 7.50 -14.46 38.56
N ALA A 31 7.48 -13.71 39.67
CA ALA A 31 8.43 -12.63 39.90
C ALA A 31 9.87 -13.15 39.95
N ALA A 32 10.13 -14.26 40.65
CA ALA A 32 11.45 -14.86 40.70
C ALA A 32 11.91 -15.37 39.33
N ALA A 33 11.01 -15.96 38.54
CA ALA A 33 11.33 -16.40 37.17
C ALA A 33 11.76 -15.22 36.28
N VAL A 34 11.04 -14.08 36.33
CA VAL A 34 11.39 -12.87 35.57
C VAL A 34 12.73 -12.30 36.02
N SER A 35 12.94 -12.20 37.34
CA SER A 35 14.22 -11.72 37.91
C SER A 35 15.38 -12.66 37.56
N ASN A 36 15.19 -13.98 37.59
CA ASN A 36 16.21 -14.97 37.21
C ASN A 36 16.52 -14.92 35.70
N ALA A 37 15.53 -14.64 34.85
CA ALA A 37 15.72 -14.47 33.41
C ALA A 37 16.43 -13.15 33.03
N GLY A 38 16.55 -12.21 33.98
CA GLY A 38 17.32 -10.97 33.83
C GLY A 38 16.49 -9.70 33.64
N GLY A 39 15.15 -9.78 33.72
CA GLY A 39 14.27 -8.61 33.84
C GLY A 39 14.05 -8.21 35.30
N LEU A 40 13.08 -7.33 35.55
CA LEU A 40 12.57 -7.04 36.90
C LEU A 40 11.24 -7.78 37.12
N GLY A 41 11.25 -8.79 37.99
CA GLY A 41 10.02 -9.37 38.53
C GLY A 41 9.43 -8.53 39.66
N ILE A 42 8.10 -8.46 39.73
CA ILE A 42 7.38 -7.69 40.74
C ILE A 42 6.26 -8.54 41.32
N ILE A 43 6.26 -8.77 42.63
CA ILE A 43 5.10 -9.37 43.32
C ILE A 43 4.03 -8.32 43.61
N ASN A 44 2.76 -8.70 43.62
CA ASN A 44 1.67 -7.76 43.91
C ASN A 44 1.28 -7.80 45.40
N ALA A 45 1.37 -6.66 46.09
CA ALA A 45 1.07 -6.56 47.52
C ALA A 45 -0.38 -6.91 47.86
N LEU A 46 -1.33 -6.46 47.04
CA LEU A 46 -2.77 -6.55 47.34
C LEU A 46 -3.39 -7.87 46.86
N THR A 47 -2.60 -8.71 46.23
CA THR A 47 -2.91 -10.13 46.02
C THR A 47 -2.82 -10.89 47.34
N GLN A 48 -2.04 -10.38 48.29
CA GLN A 48 -1.94 -10.92 49.63
C GLN A 48 -3.07 -10.35 50.50
N PRO A 49 -3.72 -11.20 51.32
CA PRO A 49 -4.87 -10.78 52.13
C PRO A 49 -4.52 -9.75 53.20
N ASP A 50 -3.28 -9.78 53.70
CA ASP A 50 -2.82 -8.92 54.79
C ASP A 50 -1.30 -8.69 54.71
N PRO A 51 -0.75 -7.77 55.54
CA PRO A 51 0.68 -7.47 55.53
C PRO A 51 1.58 -8.66 55.92
N GLU A 52 1.12 -9.60 56.75
CA GLU A 52 1.95 -10.75 57.13
C GLU A 52 2.04 -11.77 55.98
N ALA A 53 0.97 -11.97 55.24
CA ALA A 53 1.01 -12.74 53.99
C ALA A 53 1.95 -12.09 52.97
N LEU A 54 1.98 -10.75 52.86
CA LEU A 54 3.00 -10.07 52.06
C LEU A 54 4.42 -10.33 52.56
N ARG A 55 4.65 -10.32 53.87
CA ARG A 55 5.96 -10.64 54.46
C ARG A 55 6.43 -12.02 54.03
N GLN A 56 5.55 -13.01 54.11
CA GLN A 56 5.83 -14.39 53.70
C GLN A 56 6.12 -14.48 52.20
N GLU A 57 5.36 -13.77 51.37
CA GLU A 57 5.56 -13.75 49.92
C GLU A 57 6.89 -13.10 49.51
N ILE A 58 7.30 -12.02 50.17
CA ILE A 58 8.62 -11.37 49.98
C ILE A 58 9.74 -12.37 50.30
N ARG A 59 9.62 -13.09 51.42
CA ARG A 59 10.61 -14.10 51.85
C ARG A 59 10.68 -15.29 50.90
N LYS A 60 9.53 -15.76 50.42
CA LYS A 60 9.44 -16.80 49.38
C LYS A 60 10.10 -16.34 48.09
N THR A 61 9.88 -15.10 47.67
CA THR A 61 10.56 -14.55 46.48
C THR A 61 12.08 -14.55 46.64
N ARG A 62 12.59 -14.13 47.81
CA ARG A 62 14.05 -14.16 48.14
C ARG A 62 14.65 -15.57 48.22
N SER A 63 13.84 -16.61 48.46
CA SER A 63 14.33 -17.99 48.41
C SER A 63 14.46 -18.52 46.98
N LEU A 64 13.67 -17.98 46.05
CA LEU A 64 13.64 -18.38 44.64
C LEU A 64 14.58 -17.56 43.73
N THR A 65 14.98 -16.36 44.14
CA THR A 65 15.92 -15.52 43.37
C THR A 65 16.90 -14.75 44.26
N LYS A 66 18.12 -14.55 43.74
CA LYS A 66 19.12 -13.61 44.29
C LYS A 66 19.16 -12.29 43.53
N ASN A 67 18.46 -12.20 42.41
CA ASN A 67 18.41 -11.01 41.57
C ASN A 67 17.41 -9.98 42.14
N PRO A 68 17.52 -8.70 41.76
CA PRO A 68 16.56 -7.68 42.17
C PRO A 68 15.12 -8.05 41.80
N PHE A 69 14.19 -7.80 42.71
CA PHE A 69 12.75 -7.89 42.49
C PHE A 69 12.06 -6.71 43.19
N GLY A 70 10.84 -6.40 42.75
CA GLY A 70 10.03 -5.33 43.31
C GLY A 70 8.74 -5.81 43.96
N VAL A 71 8.04 -4.86 44.59
CA VAL A 71 6.67 -5.05 45.09
C VAL A 71 5.77 -3.98 44.48
N ASN A 72 4.61 -4.36 43.93
CA ASN A 72 3.60 -3.42 43.46
C ASN A 72 2.59 -3.09 44.57
N ILE A 73 2.24 -1.81 44.72
CA ILE A 73 1.13 -1.33 45.53
C ILE A 73 0.16 -0.53 44.63
N THR A 74 -1.04 -1.06 44.45
CA THR A 74 -2.07 -0.45 43.59
C THR A 74 -3.11 0.31 44.43
N LEU A 75 -3.19 1.62 44.26
CA LEU A 75 -4.04 2.53 45.02
C LEU A 75 -5.32 2.86 44.26
N LEU A 76 -6.19 1.86 44.09
CA LEU A 76 -7.45 2.04 43.37
C LEU A 76 -8.62 2.38 44.30
N PRO A 77 -9.67 3.04 43.79
CA PRO A 77 -10.94 3.13 44.50
C PRO A 77 -11.46 1.72 44.83
N ALA A 78 -11.63 1.44 46.11
CA ALA A 78 -12.14 0.17 46.61
C ALA A 78 -13.24 0.42 47.63
N LEU A 79 -14.27 -0.43 47.64
CA LEU A 79 -15.34 -0.38 48.64
C LEU A 79 -14.77 -0.57 50.06
N ASN A 80 -13.81 -1.49 50.19
CA ASN A 80 -13.07 -1.75 51.41
C ASN A 80 -11.59 -1.48 51.15
N PRO A 81 -11.07 -0.28 51.50
CA PRO A 81 -9.68 0.07 51.22
C PRO A 81 -8.72 -0.78 52.06
N PRO A 82 -7.67 -1.36 51.45
CA PRO A 82 -6.60 -2.03 52.18
C PRO A 82 -5.84 -1.08 53.11
N ASP A 83 -5.18 -1.63 54.14
CA ASP A 83 -4.28 -0.88 55.02
C ASP A 83 -2.95 -0.57 54.30
N TYR A 84 -2.99 0.38 53.36
CA TYR A 84 -1.82 0.81 52.60
C TYR A 84 -0.63 1.21 53.50
N PRO A 85 -0.82 1.92 54.64
CA PRO A 85 0.26 2.17 55.60
C PRO A 85 0.93 0.91 56.13
N ALA A 86 0.19 -0.14 56.50
CA ALA A 86 0.76 -1.38 57.03
C ALA A 86 1.48 -2.21 55.94
N PHE A 87 0.93 -2.28 54.74
CA PHE A 87 1.62 -2.88 53.59
C PHE A 87 2.92 -2.15 53.28
N THR A 88 2.89 -0.81 53.23
CA THR A 88 4.09 0.02 52.99
C THR A 88 5.14 -0.20 54.08
N ARG A 89 4.73 -0.29 55.34
CA ARG A 89 5.64 -0.57 56.47
C ARG A 89 6.31 -1.93 56.32
N THR A 90 5.54 -2.97 55.99
CA THR A 90 6.07 -4.33 55.80
C THR A 90 7.12 -4.38 54.70
N ILE A 91 6.88 -3.69 53.58
CA ILE A 91 7.82 -3.59 52.47
C ILE A 91 9.15 -2.95 52.93
N ILE A 92 9.07 -1.88 53.73
CA ILE A 92 10.25 -1.20 54.30
C ILE A 92 10.99 -2.13 55.28
N GLU A 93 10.27 -2.77 56.20
CA GLU A 93 10.83 -3.67 57.22
C GLU A 93 11.52 -4.90 56.61
N GLU A 94 10.95 -5.48 55.55
CA GLU A 94 11.57 -6.61 54.83
C GLU A 94 12.68 -6.17 53.85
N GLY A 95 13.04 -4.88 53.84
CA GLY A 95 14.18 -4.36 53.09
C GLY A 95 14.06 -4.48 51.58
N VAL A 96 12.84 -4.39 51.04
CA VAL A 96 12.59 -4.33 49.59
C VAL A 96 13.22 -3.04 49.03
N LYS A 97 13.84 -3.14 47.86
CA LYS A 97 14.59 -2.02 47.26
C LYS A 97 13.85 -1.30 46.14
N ILE A 98 12.87 -1.94 45.52
CA ILE A 98 12.13 -1.43 44.36
C ILE A 98 10.64 -1.58 44.64
N VAL A 99 9.88 -0.50 44.47
CA VAL A 99 8.42 -0.52 44.61
C VAL A 99 7.76 0.13 43.40
N GLU A 100 6.83 -0.58 42.79
CA GLU A 100 5.94 -0.02 41.78
C GLU A 100 4.67 0.50 42.47
N THR A 101 4.28 1.74 42.21
CA THR A 101 3.02 2.31 42.68
C THR A 101 2.11 2.62 41.50
N ALA A 102 0.81 2.38 41.65
CA ALA A 102 -0.20 2.69 40.64
C ALA A 102 -1.45 3.28 41.30
N GLY A 103 -2.30 3.96 40.52
CA GLY A 103 -3.58 4.47 41.00
C GLY A 103 -3.54 5.88 41.59
N ASN A 104 -4.58 6.23 42.34
CA ASN A 104 -4.87 7.60 42.77
C ASN A 104 -4.17 7.96 44.08
N SER A 105 -3.85 9.25 44.24
CA SER A 105 -3.31 9.83 45.48
C SER A 105 -2.08 9.12 46.09
N PRO A 106 -1.02 8.83 45.31
CA PRO A 106 0.11 8.04 45.79
C PRO A 106 1.04 8.77 46.77
N GLY A 107 0.83 10.07 47.00
CA GLY A 107 1.72 10.95 47.76
C GLY A 107 2.14 10.44 49.15
N PRO A 108 1.23 9.96 50.01
CA PRO A 108 1.61 9.45 51.33
C PRO A 108 2.47 8.19 51.28
N VAL A 109 2.19 7.29 50.33
CA VAL A 109 2.95 6.04 50.15
C VAL A 109 4.31 6.34 49.55
N ILE A 110 4.38 7.13 48.46
CA ILE A 110 5.63 7.50 47.81
C ILE A 110 6.56 8.20 48.79
N ARG A 111 6.09 9.16 49.58
CA ARG A 111 6.94 9.87 50.57
C ARG A 111 7.61 8.92 51.55
N LYS A 112 6.86 7.99 52.15
CA LYS A 112 7.41 6.99 53.08
C LYS A 112 8.43 6.07 52.41
N LEU A 113 8.16 5.64 51.17
CA LEU A 113 9.10 4.80 50.41
C LEU A 113 10.40 5.58 50.11
N LYS A 114 10.29 6.86 49.72
CA LYS A 114 11.45 7.70 49.44
C LYS A 114 12.26 8.01 50.70
N GLU A 115 11.63 8.27 51.84
CA GLU A 115 12.28 8.42 53.16
C GLU A 115 13.08 7.16 53.55
N ALA A 116 12.60 5.97 53.17
CA ALA A 116 13.28 4.70 53.37
C ALA A 116 14.37 4.38 52.32
N GLY A 117 14.64 5.30 51.38
CA GLY A 117 15.63 5.11 50.32
C GLY A 117 15.24 4.07 49.26
N ILE A 118 13.94 3.77 49.12
CA ILE A 118 13.43 2.81 48.13
C ILE A 118 13.35 3.48 46.75
N ILE A 119 13.68 2.71 45.70
CA ILE A 119 13.47 3.10 44.31
C ILE A 119 11.99 2.97 43.98
N VAL A 120 11.37 4.06 43.56
CA VAL A 120 9.93 4.10 43.25
C VAL A 120 9.71 4.20 41.75
N ILE A 121 9.04 3.20 41.20
CA ILE A 121 8.45 3.23 39.86
C ILE A 121 7.00 3.68 40.00
N HIS A 122 6.56 4.74 39.32
CA HIS A 122 5.16 5.17 39.39
C HIS A 122 4.45 5.08 38.05
N LYS A 123 3.33 4.35 38.04
CA LYS A 123 2.50 4.11 36.86
C LYS A 123 1.51 5.25 36.63
N ALA A 124 1.56 5.87 35.46
CA ALA A 124 0.74 6.99 35.07
C ALA A 124 0.21 6.85 33.64
N THR A 125 -1.07 7.18 33.44
CA THR A 125 -1.76 7.14 32.14
C THR A 125 -1.79 8.49 31.42
N THR A 126 -1.26 9.55 32.05
CA THR A 126 -1.19 10.89 31.47
C THR A 126 0.10 11.60 31.87
N ILE A 127 0.58 12.51 31.01
CA ILE A 127 1.76 13.35 31.30
C ILE A 127 1.55 14.23 32.53
N ARG A 128 0.31 14.71 32.75
CA ARG A 128 -0.02 15.50 33.94
C ARG A 128 0.22 14.71 35.23
N HIS A 129 -0.25 13.46 35.28
CA HIS A 129 -0.05 12.60 36.45
C HIS A 129 1.43 12.20 36.61
N ALA A 130 2.12 11.93 35.50
CA ALA A 130 3.55 11.67 35.51
C ALA A 130 4.35 12.85 36.10
N LYS A 131 4.09 14.10 35.67
CA LYS A 131 4.71 15.30 36.26
C LYS A 131 4.38 15.49 37.74
N ALA A 132 3.16 15.14 38.17
CA ALA A 132 2.80 15.19 39.58
C ALA A 132 3.61 14.18 40.41
N ALA A 133 3.85 12.99 39.86
CA ALA A 133 4.69 11.98 40.49
C ALA A 133 6.17 12.38 40.57
N ILE A 134 6.72 13.06 39.54
CA ILE A 134 8.09 13.62 39.58
C ILE A 134 8.25 14.54 40.80
N LYS A 135 7.26 15.40 41.08
CA LYS A 135 7.29 16.30 42.25
C LYS A 135 7.30 15.55 43.59
N LEU A 136 6.88 14.29 43.61
CA LEU A 136 6.94 13.41 44.79
C LEU A 136 8.28 12.67 44.92
N GLY A 137 9.20 12.85 43.97
CA GLY A 137 10.54 12.26 44.00
C GLY A 137 10.61 10.81 43.49
N VAL A 138 9.71 10.42 42.59
CA VAL A 138 9.78 9.08 41.96
C VAL A 138 11.04 8.93 41.12
N ASP A 139 11.51 7.69 41.00
CA ASP A 139 12.79 7.38 40.35
C ASP A 139 12.66 7.07 38.88
N ILE A 140 11.57 6.39 38.51
CA ILE A 140 11.22 5.94 37.17
C ILE A 140 9.69 6.09 37.03
N LEU A 141 9.23 6.46 35.84
CA LEU A 141 7.81 6.47 35.51
C LEU A 141 7.45 5.23 34.67
N SER A 142 6.29 4.63 34.88
CA SER A 142 5.69 3.68 33.91
C SER A 142 4.57 4.39 33.20
N ILE A 143 4.74 4.63 31.89
CA ILE A 143 3.78 5.36 31.07
C ILE A 143 2.85 4.35 30.40
N ASP A 144 1.64 4.23 30.92
CA ASP A 144 0.64 3.27 30.48
C ASP A 144 -0.23 3.88 29.37
N GLY A 145 -0.06 3.40 28.14
CA GLY A 145 -0.87 3.80 27.00
C GLY A 145 -2.21 3.07 26.95
N PHE A 146 -3.07 3.54 26.05
CA PHE A 146 -4.45 3.07 25.91
C PHE A 146 -4.62 1.55 25.64
N GLU A 147 -3.59 0.91 25.09
CA GLU A 147 -3.55 -0.51 24.76
C GLU A 147 -3.41 -1.42 25.99
N CYS A 148 -3.10 -0.86 27.17
CA CYS A 148 -2.78 -1.62 28.38
C CYS A 148 -3.96 -2.45 28.91
N ALA A 149 -3.64 -3.54 29.60
CA ALA A 149 -4.59 -4.30 30.40
C ALA A 149 -4.88 -3.56 31.70
N GLY A 150 -6.09 -3.69 32.25
CA GLY A 150 -6.44 -3.00 33.49
C GLY A 150 -6.84 -1.55 33.26
N HIS A 151 -6.52 -0.65 34.18
CA HIS A 151 -7.03 0.72 34.19
C HIS A 151 -6.28 1.59 33.17
N VAL A 152 -6.93 1.91 32.05
CA VAL A 152 -6.34 2.66 30.93
C VAL A 152 -6.39 4.19 31.11
N GLY A 153 -7.10 4.68 32.13
CA GLY A 153 -7.42 6.10 32.29
C GLY A 153 -8.52 6.55 31.34
N GLU A 154 -8.66 7.86 31.16
CA GLU A 154 -9.82 8.46 30.47
C GLU A 154 -9.45 9.32 29.25
N SER A 155 -8.16 9.34 28.86
CA SER A 155 -7.66 10.18 27.77
C SER A 155 -7.55 9.48 26.42
N ASP A 156 -7.65 8.15 26.40
CA ASP A 156 -7.61 7.32 25.19
C ASP A 156 -6.37 7.58 24.29
N ILE A 157 -5.22 7.89 24.90
CA ILE A 157 -3.98 8.17 24.17
C ILE A 157 -3.16 6.89 24.05
N ALA A 158 -3.00 6.42 22.81
CA ALA A 158 -2.17 5.28 22.46
C ALA A 158 -0.69 5.48 22.84
N SER A 159 0.01 4.38 23.09
CA SER A 159 1.41 4.35 23.52
C SER A 159 2.35 5.10 22.57
N LEU A 160 2.09 5.06 21.26
CA LEU A 160 2.88 5.77 20.26
C LEU A 160 2.97 7.28 20.55
N ILE A 161 1.82 7.90 20.83
CA ILE A 161 1.73 9.34 21.13
C ILE A 161 2.12 9.61 22.58
N LEU A 162 1.65 8.79 23.52
CA LEU A 162 1.88 9.04 24.94
C LEU A 162 3.37 8.95 25.32
N ASN A 163 4.10 7.97 24.79
CA ASN A 163 5.54 7.83 25.03
C ASN A 163 6.34 8.96 24.36
N SER A 164 5.94 9.38 23.15
CA SER A 164 6.54 10.55 22.49
C SER A 164 6.38 11.83 23.31
N ARG A 165 5.18 12.04 23.87
CA ARG A 165 4.88 13.17 24.77
C ARG A 165 5.65 13.05 26.09
N ALA A 166 5.82 11.84 26.61
CA ALA A 166 6.61 11.56 27.81
C ALA A 166 8.07 12.00 27.61
N ARG A 167 8.70 11.57 26.51
CA ARG A 167 10.06 12.01 26.14
C ARG A 167 10.20 13.54 26.06
N GLN A 168 9.21 14.24 25.53
CA GLN A 168 9.24 15.71 25.38
C GLN A 168 9.09 16.47 26.71
N GLU A 169 8.40 15.89 27.70
CA GLU A 169 7.83 16.65 28.81
C GLU A 169 8.34 16.24 30.20
N LEU A 170 8.99 15.08 30.33
CA LEU A 170 9.42 14.52 31.63
C LEU A 170 10.86 14.83 32.02
N GLY A 171 11.61 15.52 31.15
CA GLY A 171 13.02 15.87 31.39
C GLY A 171 13.88 14.63 31.63
N ASP A 172 14.77 14.70 32.62
CA ASP A 172 15.74 13.64 32.90
C ASP A 172 15.18 12.44 33.68
N THR A 173 13.89 12.47 34.05
CA THR A 173 13.30 11.34 34.78
C THR A 173 13.06 10.18 33.80
N PRO A 174 13.74 9.03 33.96
CA PRO A 174 13.56 7.91 33.05
C PRO A 174 12.13 7.37 33.13
N PHE A 175 11.62 6.89 32.00
CA PHE A 175 10.32 6.23 31.96
C PHE A 175 10.39 4.91 31.21
N ILE A 176 9.54 3.96 31.57
CA ILE A 176 9.30 2.72 30.84
C ILE A 176 7.96 2.83 30.12
N ALA A 177 7.90 2.30 28.90
CA ALA A 177 6.67 2.24 28.13
C ALA A 177 5.85 1.01 28.55
N SER A 178 4.53 1.16 28.68
CA SER A 178 3.66 0.11 29.20
C SER A 178 2.33 0.06 28.47
N GLY A 179 1.87 -1.16 28.18
CA GLY A 179 0.67 -1.41 27.36
C GLY A 179 1.00 -1.56 25.89
N GLY A 180 0.60 -2.68 25.27
CA GLY A 180 0.87 -2.94 23.85
C GLY A 180 2.22 -3.60 23.53
N PHE A 181 3.03 -3.98 24.54
CA PHE A 181 4.35 -4.58 24.35
C PHE A 181 4.38 -6.07 24.75
N ALA A 182 4.92 -6.94 23.88
CA ALA A 182 5.03 -8.39 24.12
C ALA A 182 6.35 -9.03 23.67
N ASP A 183 7.17 -8.34 22.86
CA ASP A 183 8.30 -8.92 22.14
C ASP A 183 9.49 -7.93 22.01
N GLY A 184 10.56 -8.34 21.31
CA GLY A 184 11.74 -7.50 21.10
C GLY A 184 11.50 -6.31 20.18
N TYR A 185 10.55 -6.41 19.24
CA TYR A 185 10.16 -5.30 18.35
C TYR A 185 9.52 -4.16 19.15
N GLY A 186 8.59 -4.51 20.05
CA GLY A 186 7.98 -3.56 20.97
C GLY A 186 9.00 -2.91 21.90
N LEU A 187 10.00 -3.66 22.38
CA LEU A 187 11.10 -3.10 23.16
C LEU A 187 11.87 -2.03 22.35
N VAL A 188 12.31 -2.35 21.13
CA VAL A 188 13.04 -1.38 20.31
C VAL A 188 12.18 -0.17 19.95
N ALA A 189 10.91 -0.38 19.62
CA ALA A 189 9.98 0.73 19.38
C ALA A 189 9.87 1.67 20.60
N ALA A 190 9.75 1.12 21.81
CA ALA A 190 9.70 1.91 23.03
C ALA A 190 11.01 2.69 23.27
N LEU A 191 12.17 2.04 23.09
CA LEU A 191 13.48 2.69 23.20
C LEU A 191 13.61 3.86 22.20
N SER A 192 13.18 3.66 20.95
CA SER A 192 13.16 4.71 19.92
C SER A 192 12.24 5.88 20.25
N LEU A 193 11.18 5.65 21.03
CA LEU A 193 10.29 6.72 21.53
C LEU A 193 10.86 7.42 22.79
N GLY A 194 12.05 7.04 23.26
CA GLY A 194 12.74 7.63 24.40
C GLY A 194 12.49 6.93 25.74
N ALA A 195 11.82 5.78 25.75
CA ALA A 195 11.69 4.99 26.96
C ALA A 195 13.04 4.34 27.33
N ALA A 196 13.24 4.05 28.61
CA ALA A 196 14.38 3.31 29.13
C ALA A 196 14.17 1.78 29.11
N GLY A 197 12.98 1.33 28.74
CA GLY A 197 12.58 -0.08 28.68
C GLY A 197 11.08 -0.24 28.54
N ILE A 198 10.60 -1.47 28.67
CA ILE A 198 9.17 -1.81 28.60
C ILE A 198 8.65 -2.48 29.86
N ASN A 199 7.38 -2.27 30.14
CA ASN A 199 6.60 -3.04 31.11
C ASN A 199 5.60 -3.92 30.35
N MET A 200 5.57 -5.21 30.70
CA MET A 200 4.63 -6.17 30.13
C MET A 200 3.73 -6.78 31.21
N GLY A 201 2.48 -7.07 30.83
CA GLY A 201 1.52 -7.75 31.69
C GLY A 201 0.98 -9.01 31.03
N THR A 202 0.13 -8.85 30.01
CA THR A 202 -0.48 -9.96 29.27
C THR A 202 0.52 -11.02 28.79
N ARG A 203 1.69 -10.60 28.29
CA ARG A 203 2.77 -11.51 27.86
C ARG A 203 3.25 -12.44 28.99
N PHE A 204 3.35 -11.93 30.22
CA PHE A 204 3.76 -12.73 31.37
C PHE A 204 2.63 -13.62 31.91
N VAL A 205 1.37 -13.23 31.75
CA VAL A 205 0.23 -14.13 32.03
C VAL A 205 0.32 -15.40 31.18
N CYS A 206 0.73 -15.27 29.91
CA CYS A 206 1.00 -16.39 29.00
C CYS A 206 2.43 -16.93 29.13
N THR A 207 2.82 -17.34 30.33
CA THR A 207 4.04 -18.12 30.56
C THR A 207 3.77 -19.33 31.45
N VAL A 208 4.65 -20.32 31.43
CA VAL A 208 4.52 -21.54 32.25
C VAL A 208 4.45 -21.22 33.74
N GLU A 209 5.28 -20.28 34.19
CA GLU A 209 5.47 -19.91 35.61
C GLU A 209 4.33 -19.08 36.18
N ALA A 210 3.51 -18.43 35.33
CA ALA A 210 2.32 -17.73 35.78
C ALA A 210 1.30 -18.73 36.34
N PRO A 211 0.82 -18.57 37.60
CA PRO A 211 -0.13 -19.47 38.25
C PRO A 211 -1.56 -19.20 37.76
N VAL A 212 -1.75 -19.35 36.46
CA VAL A 212 -3.01 -19.12 35.74
C VAL A 212 -3.39 -20.40 35.01
N HIS A 213 -4.67 -20.74 35.06
CA HIS A 213 -5.19 -21.94 34.43
C HIS A 213 -4.94 -21.94 32.92
N ILE A 214 -4.63 -23.11 32.37
CA ILE A 214 -4.22 -23.26 30.97
C ILE A 214 -5.26 -22.70 29.99
N ASN A 215 -6.55 -22.91 30.25
CA ASN A 215 -7.64 -22.37 29.41
C ASN A 215 -7.61 -20.84 29.28
N VAL A 216 -7.23 -20.11 30.34
CA VAL A 216 -7.12 -18.65 30.28
C VAL A 216 -5.95 -18.26 29.38
N LYS A 217 -4.81 -18.95 29.52
CA LYS A 217 -3.63 -18.73 28.65
C LYS A 217 -3.96 -19.08 27.19
N GLN A 218 -4.68 -20.17 26.96
CA GLN A 218 -5.11 -20.59 25.63
C GLN A 218 -6.09 -19.59 25.01
N ALA A 219 -7.02 -19.03 25.78
CA ALA A 219 -7.92 -17.98 25.30
C ALA A 219 -7.19 -16.70 24.90
N ILE A 220 -6.02 -16.41 25.48
CA ILE A 220 -5.15 -15.31 25.05
C ILE A 220 -4.44 -15.68 23.74
N VAL A 221 -3.91 -16.90 23.62
CA VAL A 221 -3.21 -17.42 22.43
C VAL A 221 -4.12 -17.53 21.20
N ASP A 222 -5.37 -17.97 21.41
CA ASP A 222 -6.35 -18.18 20.35
C ASP A 222 -7.06 -16.88 19.92
N GLY A 223 -6.93 -15.81 20.71
CA GLY A 223 -7.61 -14.54 20.48
C GLY A 223 -6.77 -13.54 19.68
N ASP A 224 -7.43 -12.49 19.22
CA ASP A 224 -6.84 -11.38 18.46
C ASP A 224 -6.87 -10.06 19.24
N GLU A 225 -6.34 -8.99 18.65
CA GLU A 225 -6.28 -7.65 19.24
C GLU A 225 -7.66 -6.99 19.48
N HIS A 226 -8.72 -7.53 18.88
CA HIS A 226 -10.10 -7.05 19.01
C HIS A 226 -10.85 -7.73 20.17
N GLN A 227 -10.32 -8.83 20.72
CA GLN A 227 -10.95 -9.61 21.78
C GLN A 227 -10.82 -8.99 23.19
N THR A 228 -10.87 -7.66 23.28
CA THR A 228 -10.88 -6.90 24.54
C THR A 228 -12.01 -5.90 24.57
N THR A 229 -12.61 -5.69 25.75
CA THR A 229 -13.67 -4.72 25.97
C THR A 229 -13.24 -3.70 27.02
N LEU A 230 -13.53 -2.42 26.78
CA LEU A 230 -13.45 -1.38 27.79
C LEU A 230 -14.77 -1.31 28.54
N ILE A 231 -14.70 -1.46 29.86
CA ILE A 231 -15.84 -1.30 30.76
C ILE A 231 -15.53 -0.24 31.82
N LEU A 232 -16.56 0.15 32.56
CA LEU A 232 -16.58 1.13 33.64
C LEU A 232 -16.27 2.58 33.21
N ARG A 233 -16.50 2.91 31.92
CA ARG A 233 -16.26 4.27 31.39
C ARG A 233 -17.16 5.30 32.04
N ARG A 234 -18.44 4.92 32.27
CA ARG A 234 -19.43 5.80 32.91
C ARG A 234 -18.95 6.33 34.27
N TRP A 235 -18.21 5.52 35.03
CA TRP A 235 -17.73 5.86 36.38
C TRP A 235 -16.32 6.43 36.40
N LYS A 236 -15.73 6.75 35.25
CA LYS A 236 -14.33 7.22 35.13
C LYS A 236 -13.33 6.25 35.80
N ASN A 237 -13.61 4.97 35.65
CA ASN A 237 -12.78 3.88 36.14
C ASN A 237 -12.46 2.90 35.01
N THR A 238 -12.25 3.44 33.80
CA THR A 238 -12.18 2.67 32.57
C THR A 238 -11.12 1.58 32.68
N SER A 239 -11.54 0.33 32.46
CA SER A 239 -10.71 -0.86 32.56
C SER A 239 -10.83 -1.72 31.30
N ARG A 240 -9.68 -2.17 30.77
CA ARG A 240 -9.59 -3.12 29.65
C ARG A 240 -9.54 -4.55 30.16
N MET A 241 -10.50 -5.34 29.70
CA MET A 241 -10.71 -6.73 30.11
C MET A 241 -10.98 -7.61 28.90
N TYR A 242 -10.90 -8.92 29.07
CA TYR A 242 -11.21 -9.89 28.00
C TYR A 242 -12.69 -9.81 27.62
N SER A 243 -12.98 -9.85 26.32
CA SER A 243 -14.36 -9.82 25.81
C SER A 243 -15.08 -11.14 26.10
N ASN A 244 -15.99 -11.12 27.07
CA ASN A 244 -16.86 -12.25 27.40
C ASN A 244 -18.30 -11.81 27.75
N SER A 245 -19.15 -12.75 28.16
CA SER A 245 -20.54 -12.47 28.54
C SER A 245 -20.66 -11.48 29.72
N LYS A 246 -19.70 -11.47 30.66
CA LYS A 246 -19.71 -10.57 31.82
C LYS A 246 -19.33 -9.15 31.43
N THR A 247 -18.32 -8.96 30.58
CA THR A 247 -18.00 -7.62 30.06
C THR A 247 -19.11 -7.09 29.16
N ALA A 248 -19.75 -7.94 28.36
CA ALA A 248 -20.91 -7.54 27.56
C ALA A 248 -22.07 -7.07 28.45
N LYS A 249 -22.34 -7.79 29.56
CA LYS A 249 -23.36 -7.38 30.54
C LYS A 249 -23.01 -6.08 31.25
N ALA A 250 -21.74 -5.86 31.58
CA ALA A 250 -21.29 -4.59 32.17
C ALA A 250 -21.51 -3.41 31.21
N VAL A 251 -21.19 -3.58 29.92
CA VAL A 251 -21.46 -2.55 28.89
C VAL A 251 -22.95 -2.28 28.72
N GLU A 252 -23.79 -3.32 28.78
CA GLU A 252 -25.25 -3.17 28.75
C GLU A 252 -25.72 -2.29 29.93
N ILE A 253 -25.31 -2.63 31.16
CA ILE A 253 -25.64 -1.87 32.37
C ILE A 253 -25.19 -0.40 32.23
N GLU A 254 -23.98 -0.14 31.73
CA GLU A 254 -23.48 1.22 31.52
C GLU A 254 -24.36 2.06 30.58
N LYS A 255 -24.91 1.43 29.54
CA LYS A 255 -25.77 2.08 28.54
C LYS A 255 -27.19 2.29 29.04
N THR A 256 -27.72 1.35 29.83
CA THR A 256 -29.12 1.37 30.27
C THR A 256 -29.32 2.00 31.66
N SER A 257 -28.26 2.20 32.44
CA SER A 257 -28.32 2.77 33.79
C SER A 257 -28.96 4.16 33.79
N THR A 258 -30.06 4.29 34.54
CA THR A 258 -30.75 5.56 34.76
C THR A 258 -30.23 6.29 36.00
N THR A 259 -29.70 5.57 37.00
CA THR A 259 -29.21 6.16 38.26
C THR A 259 -27.74 6.58 38.17
N GLY A 260 -26.92 5.82 37.44
CA GLY A 260 -25.46 5.99 37.44
C GLY A 260 -24.75 5.46 38.69
N GLU A 261 -25.42 4.72 39.56
CA GLU A 261 -24.81 4.16 40.77
C GLU A 261 -23.92 2.94 40.47
N PHE A 262 -22.71 2.90 41.05
CA PHE A 262 -21.76 1.80 40.81
C PHE A 262 -22.28 0.44 41.32
N ALA A 263 -23.20 0.47 42.29
CA ALA A 263 -23.84 -0.73 42.83
C ALA A 263 -24.56 -1.57 41.75
N GLU A 264 -24.98 -0.95 40.63
CA GLU A 264 -25.64 -1.67 39.52
C GLU A 264 -24.69 -2.62 38.78
N VAL A 265 -23.42 -2.22 38.62
CA VAL A 265 -22.41 -3.01 37.87
C VAL A 265 -21.55 -3.87 38.79
N ALA A 266 -21.41 -3.49 40.07
CA ALA A 266 -20.54 -4.16 41.04
C ALA A 266 -20.68 -5.70 41.12
N PRO A 267 -21.89 -6.30 41.04
CA PRO A 267 -22.04 -7.76 41.07
C PRO A 267 -21.45 -8.48 39.84
N VAL A 268 -21.33 -7.78 38.71
CA VAL A 268 -20.79 -8.32 37.45
C VAL A 268 -19.27 -8.19 37.39
N VAL A 269 -18.73 -7.09 37.94
CA VAL A 269 -17.29 -6.77 37.89
C VAL A 269 -16.53 -7.16 39.17
N SER A 270 -17.04 -8.15 39.91
CA SER A 270 -16.42 -8.62 41.15
C SER A 270 -15.02 -9.21 40.92
N GLY A 271 -14.00 -8.64 41.58
CA GLY A 271 -12.63 -9.14 41.52
C GLY A 271 -12.45 -10.56 42.09
N ALA A 272 -13.34 -11.00 42.99
CA ALA A 272 -13.32 -12.37 43.52
C ALA A 272 -13.66 -13.39 42.42
N ARG A 273 -14.66 -13.10 41.58
CA ARG A 273 -14.98 -13.94 40.41
C ARG A 273 -13.87 -13.91 39.37
N GLY A 274 -13.24 -12.75 39.17
CA GLY A 274 -12.06 -12.64 38.30
C GLY A 274 -10.90 -13.53 38.75
N ARG A 275 -10.66 -13.64 40.06
CA ARG A 275 -9.68 -14.61 40.62
C ARG A 275 -10.09 -16.06 40.34
N GLU A 276 -11.37 -16.39 40.46
CA GLU A 276 -11.88 -17.73 40.15
C GLU A 276 -11.71 -18.09 38.67
N VAL A 277 -11.83 -17.13 37.75
CA VAL A 277 -11.48 -17.35 36.33
C VAL A 277 -10.01 -17.77 36.19
N LEU A 278 -9.09 -17.02 36.81
CA LEU A 278 -7.65 -17.26 36.70
C LEU A 278 -7.25 -18.62 37.27
N LEU A 279 -7.90 -19.09 38.34
CA LEU A 279 -7.59 -20.37 38.98
C LEU A 279 -8.35 -21.56 38.37
N GLY A 280 -9.62 -21.36 38.03
CA GLY A 280 -10.55 -22.42 37.60
C GLY A 280 -10.67 -22.61 36.09
N GLY A 281 -10.24 -21.63 35.29
CA GLY A 281 -10.19 -21.76 33.83
C GLY A 281 -11.50 -21.56 33.08
N ASP A 282 -12.59 -21.22 33.78
CA ASP A 282 -13.84 -20.81 33.14
C ASP A 282 -13.76 -19.32 32.76
N ILE A 283 -13.41 -19.06 31.49
CA ILE A 283 -13.22 -17.71 30.94
C ILE A 283 -14.51 -16.87 30.92
N GLU A 284 -15.67 -17.48 31.15
CA GLU A 284 -16.98 -16.82 31.18
C GLU A 284 -17.46 -16.52 32.61
N HIS A 285 -16.82 -17.04 33.64
CA HIS A 285 -17.31 -16.94 35.01
C HIS A 285 -17.27 -15.52 35.59
N GLY A 286 -16.28 -14.73 35.20
CA GLY A 286 -16.01 -13.40 35.73
C GLY A 286 -15.31 -12.50 34.74
N VAL A 287 -15.06 -11.26 35.15
CA VAL A 287 -14.22 -10.33 34.38
C VAL A 287 -12.75 -10.53 34.72
N TRP A 288 -11.87 -10.46 33.72
CA TRP A 288 -10.44 -10.63 33.91
C TRP A 288 -9.65 -9.76 32.92
N TYR A 289 -8.45 -9.33 33.34
CA TYR A 289 -7.68 -8.32 32.62
C TYR A 289 -6.85 -8.93 31.50
N VAL A 290 -6.94 -8.33 30.31
CA VAL A 290 -6.10 -8.64 29.15
C VAL A 290 -5.89 -7.36 28.34
N GLY A 291 -4.72 -7.19 27.76
CA GLY A 291 -4.40 -6.06 26.89
C GLY A 291 -4.55 -6.44 25.42
N GLN A 292 -4.70 -5.45 24.53
CA GLN A 292 -4.82 -5.69 23.08
C GLN A 292 -3.62 -6.44 22.49
N VAL A 293 -2.48 -6.37 23.18
CA VAL A 293 -1.26 -7.12 22.85
C VAL A 293 -1.44 -8.64 22.81
N MET A 294 -2.59 -9.17 23.28
CA MET A 294 -2.92 -10.58 23.10
C MET A 294 -2.85 -11.03 21.63
N GLY A 295 -3.19 -10.17 20.67
CA GLY A 295 -3.06 -10.48 19.25
C GLY A 295 -1.63 -10.71 18.75
N LEU A 296 -0.60 -10.43 19.58
CA LEU A 296 0.81 -10.71 19.30
C LEU A 296 1.34 -11.95 20.07
N ILE A 297 0.48 -12.63 20.83
CA ILE A 297 0.86 -13.75 21.69
C ILE A 297 0.32 -15.03 21.09
N HIS A 298 1.23 -15.90 20.62
CA HIS A 298 0.86 -17.14 19.89
C HIS A 298 1.37 -18.42 20.56
N ASP A 299 1.90 -18.32 21.78
CA ASP A 299 2.53 -19.42 22.49
C ASP A 299 2.53 -19.22 24.02
N ILE A 300 2.82 -20.29 24.77
CA ILE A 300 2.93 -20.29 26.23
C ILE A 300 4.33 -20.81 26.63
N PRO A 301 5.39 -20.02 26.37
CA PRO A 301 6.76 -20.39 26.70
C PRO A 301 7.07 -20.21 28.19
N THR A 302 8.24 -20.66 28.63
CA THR A 302 8.81 -20.25 29.92
C THR A 302 9.19 -18.77 29.91
N VAL A 303 9.25 -18.13 31.08
CA VAL A 303 9.71 -16.74 31.21
C VAL A 303 11.14 -16.58 30.67
N ALA A 304 12.01 -17.56 30.89
CA ALA A 304 13.37 -17.55 30.36
C ALA A 304 13.40 -17.46 28.83
N GLU A 305 12.55 -18.22 28.14
CA GLU A 305 12.41 -18.19 26.69
C GLU A 305 11.83 -16.85 26.20
N VAL A 306 10.84 -16.27 26.90
CA VAL A 306 10.31 -14.94 26.56
C VAL A 306 11.43 -13.91 26.59
N LEU A 307 12.17 -13.82 27.70
CA LEU A 307 13.20 -12.79 27.87
C LEU A 307 14.38 -13.00 26.90
N ALA A 308 14.80 -14.24 26.68
CA ALA A 308 15.83 -14.56 25.69
C ALA A 308 15.38 -14.21 24.26
N ARG A 309 14.10 -14.44 23.94
CA ARG A 309 13.50 -14.06 22.65
C ARG A 309 13.46 -12.55 22.49
N VAL A 310 12.97 -11.81 23.49
CA VAL A 310 12.93 -10.34 23.49
C VAL A 310 14.33 -9.75 23.28
N GLU A 311 15.33 -10.26 24.00
CA GLU A 311 16.72 -9.80 23.87
C GLU A 311 17.29 -10.10 22.47
N ARG A 312 17.05 -11.30 21.95
CA ARG A 312 17.51 -11.70 20.61
C ARG A 312 16.86 -10.84 19.53
N GLU A 313 15.54 -10.77 19.51
CA GLU A 313 14.75 -10.00 18.52
C GLU A 313 15.12 -8.52 18.58
N ALA A 314 15.19 -7.93 19.78
CA ALA A 314 15.59 -6.53 19.91
C ALA A 314 17.01 -6.30 19.40
N GLY A 315 17.93 -7.23 19.66
CA GLY A 315 19.28 -7.19 19.11
C GLY A 315 19.33 -7.35 17.59
N GLU A 316 18.46 -8.18 17.00
CA GLU A 316 18.31 -8.32 15.55
C GLU A 316 17.72 -7.06 14.92
N VAL A 317 16.69 -6.49 15.50
CA VAL A 317 16.08 -5.23 15.04
C VAL A 317 17.09 -4.09 15.12
N LEU A 318 17.79 -3.93 16.23
CA LEU A 318 18.84 -2.92 16.36
C LEU A 318 19.97 -3.15 15.35
N ARG A 319 20.39 -4.39 15.11
CA ARG A 319 21.37 -4.72 14.07
C ARG A 319 20.84 -4.43 12.67
N ASN A 320 19.57 -4.68 12.37
CA ASN A 320 19.01 -4.38 11.06
C ASN A 320 18.85 -2.88 10.86
N LEU A 321 18.54 -2.13 11.93
CA LEU A 321 18.50 -0.67 11.94
C LEU A 321 19.90 -0.02 11.98
N SER A 322 20.95 -0.76 12.35
CA SER A 322 22.35 -0.27 12.32
C SER A 322 23.09 -0.72 11.06
N ASN A 323 22.92 -1.98 10.63
CA ASN A 323 23.45 -2.55 9.39
C ASN A 323 22.74 -2.02 8.14
N SER A 324 21.77 -1.13 8.30
CA SER A 324 21.54 -0.08 7.31
C SER A 324 22.74 0.89 7.25
N GLU A 325 23.97 0.38 7.30
CA GLU A 325 25.26 1.03 7.03
C GLU A 325 25.49 1.11 5.50
N ASP A 326 24.40 1.29 4.73
CA ASP A 326 24.38 2.17 3.56
C ASP A 326 23.85 3.58 3.96
N VAL A 327 23.91 3.91 5.25
CA VAL A 327 23.61 5.24 5.81
C VAL A 327 24.89 5.78 6.43
N GLU A 328 25.68 6.50 5.63
CA GLU A 328 26.80 7.30 6.13
C GLU A 328 26.31 8.42 7.08
N ASP A 329 26.91 8.43 8.28
CA ASP A 329 27.17 9.53 9.22
C ASP A 329 26.03 10.28 9.93
N VAL A 330 25.68 9.78 11.12
CA VAL A 330 24.79 10.40 12.13
C VAL A 330 25.31 11.77 12.66
N GLU A 331 26.62 12.01 12.59
CA GLU A 331 27.22 13.29 12.96
C GLU A 331 27.02 14.36 11.87
N ASP A 332 26.82 13.92 10.62
CA ASP A 332 26.29 14.75 9.55
C ASP A 332 24.78 14.94 9.66
N VAL A 333 24.01 13.98 10.21
CA VAL A 333 22.57 14.11 10.49
C VAL A 333 22.24 15.23 11.48
N MET A 334 23.03 15.42 12.54
CA MET A 334 22.81 16.54 13.47
C MET A 334 23.21 17.90 12.87
N LYS A 335 24.27 17.95 12.06
CA LYS A 335 24.60 19.12 11.22
C LYS A 335 23.56 19.36 10.12
N LEU A 336 22.84 18.31 9.69
CA LEU A 336 21.72 18.35 8.76
C LEU A 336 20.41 18.79 9.44
N GLU A 337 20.22 18.54 10.74
CA GLU A 337 19.07 19.04 11.51
C GLU A 337 19.11 20.57 11.71
N GLU A 338 20.29 21.14 11.95
CA GLU A 338 20.46 22.61 11.90
C GLU A 338 20.29 23.17 10.47
N LYS A 339 20.57 22.37 9.43
CA LYS A 339 20.23 22.68 8.02
C LYS A 339 18.78 22.35 7.64
N ARG A 340 17.96 21.73 8.50
CA ARG A 340 16.59 21.26 8.21
C ARG A 340 15.58 22.40 8.07
N GLY A 341 15.94 23.59 8.57
CA GLY A 341 15.26 24.84 8.21
C GLY A 341 15.60 25.37 6.80
N GLN A 342 16.51 24.71 6.07
CA GLN A 342 17.10 25.15 4.80
C GLN A 342 17.54 23.97 3.90
N ILE A 343 16.64 23.07 3.47
CA ILE A 343 16.97 22.21 2.32
C ILE A 343 16.41 22.83 1.04
N ASN A 344 17.29 23.56 0.35
CA ASN A 344 17.31 23.67 -1.11
C ASN A 344 17.95 22.38 -1.68
N PRO A 345 17.50 21.86 -2.83
CA PRO A 345 18.11 20.70 -3.49
C PRO A 345 19.64 20.88 -3.71
N SER A 346 20.42 19.80 -3.54
CA SER A 346 21.89 19.77 -3.71
C SER A 346 22.32 20.02 -5.17
N PHE A 347 21.45 19.64 -6.11
CA PHE A 347 21.60 19.93 -7.52
C PHE A 347 21.07 21.32 -7.84
N SER A 348 21.82 22.07 -8.65
CA SER A 348 21.31 23.34 -9.19
C SER A 348 20.06 23.08 -10.05
N SER A 349 19.13 24.03 -10.11
CA SER A 349 17.99 23.97 -11.04
C SER A 349 18.43 23.83 -12.51
N GLN A 350 19.66 24.21 -12.81
CA GLN A 350 20.31 23.95 -14.09
C GLN A 350 20.65 22.47 -14.29
N THR A 351 21.24 21.81 -13.30
CA THR A 351 21.57 20.36 -13.33
C THR A 351 20.32 19.49 -13.45
N GLU A 352 19.21 19.86 -12.78
CA GLU A 352 17.92 19.16 -12.91
C GLU A 352 17.37 19.29 -14.34
N ARG A 353 17.36 20.51 -14.90
CA ARG A 353 16.91 20.75 -16.28
C ARG A 353 17.78 20.05 -17.31
N GLU A 354 19.09 20.03 -17.11
CA GLU A 354 20.03 19.33 -17.99
C GLU A 354 19.81 17.81 -17.93
N THR A 355 19.60 17.26 -16.74
CA THR A 355 19.31 15.83 -16.53
C THR A 355 17.99 15.44 -17.18
N LEU A 356 16.91 16.19 -16.93
CA LEU A 356 15.61 15.99 -17.57
C LEU A 356 15.70 16.09 -19.10
N ARG A 357 16.38 17.12 -19.62
CA ARG A 357 16.54 17.29 -21.06
C ARG A 357 17.29 16.13 -21.72
N LYS A 358 18.33 15.60 -21.07
CA LYS A 358 19.07 14.43 -21.58
C LYS A 358 18.21 13.18 -21.57
N LEU A 359 17.44 12.98 -20.49
CA LEU A 359 16.50 11.88 -20.39
C LEU A 359 15.41 11.99 -21.47
N ASP A 360 14.84 13.18 -21.66
CA ASP A 360 13.80 13.45 -22.65
C ASP A 360 14.29 13.23 -24.08
N ILE A 361 15.52 13.68 -24.41
CA ILE A 361 16.12 13.48 -25.74
C ILE A 361 16.32 12.00 -26.07
N LEU A 362 16.53 11.14 -25.06
CA LEU A 362 16.66 9.70 -25.25
C LEU A 362 15.30 9.01 -25.26
N LEU A 363 14.50 9.22 -24.21
CA LEU A 363 13.26 8.49 -23.98
C LEU A 363 12.13 8.93 -24.91
N ILE A 364 11.93 10.24 -25.12
CA ILE A 364 10.78 10.72 -25.90
C ILE A 364 10.88 10.28 -27.36
N PRO A 365 11.98 10.54 -28.12
CA PRO A 365 12.08 10.09 -29.50
C PRO A 365 11.99 8.57 -29.64
N THR A 366 12.67 7.83 -28.75
CA THR A 366 12.67 6.36 -28.78
C THR A 366 11.28 5.79 -28.53
N THR A 367 10.57 6.27 -27.50
CA THR A 367 9.20 5.82 -27.19
C THR A 367 8.18 6.28 -28.23
N CYS A 368 8.31 7.50 -28.75
CA CYS A 368 7.49 7.99 -29.86
C CYS A 368 7.71 7.14 -31.13
N MET A 369 8.94 6.76 -31.44
CA MET A 369 9.24 5.91 -32.59
C MET A 369 8.72 4.49 -32.39
N LEU A 370 8.90 3.89 -31.20
CA LEU A 370 8.30 2.59 -30.87
C LEU A 370 6.78 2.62 -31.03
N TYR A 371 6.13 3.68 -30.55
CA TYR A 371 4.68 3.85 -30.68
C TYR A 371 4.27 4.10 -32.14
N PHE A 372 5.01 4.91 -32.89
CA PHE A 372 4.77 5.14 -34.31
C PHE A 372 4.84 3.83 -35.10
N LEU A 373 5.89 3.03 -34.90
CA LEU A 373 6.08 1.76 -35.58
C LEU A 373 5.03 0.72 -35.20
N ALA A 374 4.61 0.69 -33.94
CA ALA A 374 3.52 -0.17 -33.49
C ALA A 374 2.16 0.15 -34.15
N PHE A 375 2.00 1.36 -34.71
CA PHE A 375 0.77 1.79 -35.38
C PHE A 375 0.91 1.97 -36.90
N LEU A 376 2.14 1.94 -37.43
CA LEU A 376 2.42 2.08 -38.85
C LEU A 376 1.74 0.96 -39.66
N ASP A 377 1.92 -0.30 -39.25
CA ASP A 377 1.33 -1.46 -39.90
C ASP A 377 -0.20 -1.41 -39.91
N ARG A 378 -0.81 -0.87 -38.85
CA ARG A 378 -2.28 -0.76 -38.71
C ARG A 378 -2.89 0.24 -39.67
N ALA A 379 -2.23 1.39 -39.86
CA ALA A 379 -2.64 2.38 -40.84
C ALA A 379 -2.50 1.81 -42.27
N ASN A 380 -1.44 1.04 -42.52
CA ASN A 380 -1.19 0.44 -43.82
C ASN A 380 -2.17 -0.68 -44.17
N LEU A 381 -2.73 -1.41 -43.20
CA LEU A 381 -3.85 -2.34 -43.43
C LEU A 381 -5.11 -1.62 -43.94
N GLY A 382 -5.45 -0.46 -43.36
CA GLY A 382 -6.58 0.36 -43.83
C GLY A 382 -6.38 0.84 -45.27
N ASN A 383 -5.16 1.29 -45.59
CA ASN A 383 -4.78 1.75 -46.93
C ASN A 383 -4.74 0.59 -47.94
N ALA A 384 -4.25 -0.59 -47.54
CA ALA A 384 -4.22 -1.80 -48.35
C ALA A 384 -5.64 -2.26 -48.72
N ARG A 385 -6.62 -2.10 -47.82
CA ARG A 385 -8.04 -2.37 -48.09
C ARG A 385 -8.61 -1.40 -49.14
N VAL A 386 -8.30 -0.11 -49.06
CA VAL A 386 -8.71 0.89 -50.08
C VAL A 386 -8.02 0.61 -51.43
N ALA A 387 -6.83 0.03 -51.40
CA ALA A 387 -6.08 -0.38 -52.59
C ALA A 387 -6.50 -1.76 -53.18
N GLY A 388 -7.34 -2.55 -52.48
CA GLY A 388 -7.86 -3.83 -52.96
C GLY A 388 -7.00 -5.07 -52.65
N LEU A 389 -6.10 -5.01 -51.68
CA LEU A 389 -4.97 -5.95 -51.48
C LEU A 389 -5.21 -7.05 -50.41
N GLN A 390 -6.44 -7.53 -50.25
CA GLN A 390 -6.85 -8.29 -49.05
C GLN A 390 -6.42 -9.77 -48.98
N THR A 391 -5.87 -10.39 -50.03
CA THR A 391 -5.82 -11.86 -50.15
C THR A 391 -4.50 -12.56 -49.77
N GLN A 392 -3.41 -11.87 -49.39
CA GLN A 392 -2.09 -12.53 -49.23
C GLN A 392 -1.18 -11.93 -48.13
N LEU A 393 -1.29 -12.38 -46.86
CA LEU A 393 -0.38 -11.95 -45.78
C LEU A 393 0.31 -13.14 -45.07
N ALA A 394 1.64 -13.23 -45.17
CA ALA A 394 2.50 -14.02 -44.27
C ALA A 394 3.95 -13.49 -44.32
N LEU A 395 4.48 -13.10 -43.15
CA LEU A 395 5.87 -12.73 -42.87
C LEU A 395 6.82 -13.94 -43.04
N THR A 396 8.14 -13.86 -43.19
CA THR A 396 9.14 -13.31 -42.25
C THR A 396 10.55 -13.53 -42.84
N VAL A 397 11.59 -12.85 -42.30
CA VAL A 397 13.02 -13.24 -42.21
C VAL A 397 14.04 -12.38 -43.01
N THR A 398 15.05 -11.86 -42.26
CA THR A 398 16.44 -11.48 -42.62
C THR A 398 16.78 -10.10 -43.21
N TYR A 399 17.43 -9.24 -42.38
CA TYR A 399 17.93 -7.92 -42.76
C TYR A 399 19.29 -7.56 -42.12
N VAL A 400 20.25 -8.47 -42.20
CA VAL A 400 21.68 -8.14 -42.08
C VAL A 400 22.20 -7.32 -43.29
N PRO A 401 21.68 -7.44 -44.55
CA PRO A 401 22.26 -6.73 -45.71
C PRO A 401 21.97 -5.23 -45.83
N TYR A 402 20.87 -4.71 -45.25
CA TYR A 402 20.42 -3.33 -45.49
C TYR A 402 21.28 -2.28 -44.79
N ILE A 403 21.76 -2.60 -43.58
CA ILE A 403 22.64 -1.69 -42.83
C ILE A 403 23.98 -1.51 -43.58
N ALA A 404 24.41 -2.47 -44.40
CA ALA A 404 25.60 -2.31 -45.24
C ALA A 404 25.38 -1.37 -46.45
N ALA A 405 24.12 -1.11 -46.85
CA ALA A 405 23.77 -0.34 -48.05
C ALA A 405 23.20 1.08 -47.77
N GLU A 406 22.87 1.39 -46.51
CA GLU A 406 22.20 2.64 -46.10
C GLU A 406 23.14 3.87 -46.05
N LEU A 407 24.44 3.68 -45.82
CA LEU A 407 25.41 4.78 -45.78
C LEU A 407 25.83 5.32 -47.16
N PRO A 408 26.06 4.49 -48.20
CA PRO A 408 26.39 4.98 -49.54
C PRO A 408 25.23 5.74 -50.21
N SER A 409 23.97 5.34 -49.97
CA SER A 409 22.80 5.90 -50.65
C SER A 409 22.49 7.34 -50.22
N ASN A 410 22.67 7.65 -48.94
CA ASN A 410 22.51 9.01 -48.39
C ASN A 410 23.57 10.00 -48.92
N LEU A 411 24.73 9.52 -49.40
CA LEU A 411 25.74 10.38 -50.04
C LEU A 411 25.39 10.72 -51.50
N ILE A 412 24.71 9.81 -52.22
CA ILE A 412 24.20 10.02 -53.59
C ILE A 412 23.04 11.04 -53.59
N MET A 413 22.26 11.07 -52.52
CA MET A 413 21.12 11.96 -52.29
C MET A 413 21.46 13.46 -52.42
N LYS A 414 22.72 13.83 -52.17
CA LYS A 414 23.20 15.22 -52.32
C LYS A 414 23.40 15.66 -53.79
N LYS A 415 23.31 14.74 -54.76
CA LYS A 415 23.62 14.99 -56.19
C LYS A 415 22.39 15.01 -57.12
N VAL A 416 21.20 14.56 -56.68
CA VAL A 416 20.09 14.18 -57.62
C VAL A 416 18.74 14.93 -57.40
N GLY A 417 18.47 15.52 -56.23
CA GLY A 417 17.34 16.46 -56.02
C GLY A 417 15.94 15.86 -55.74
N PRO A 418 14.95 16.71 -55.33
CA PRO A 418 13.84 16.31 -54.45
C PRO A 418 12.61 15.65 -55.10
N ARG A 419 12.55 15.52 -56.43
CA ARG A 419 11.39 14.92 -57.11
C ARG A 419 11.20 13.41 -56.85
N PHE A 420 12.16 12.78 -56.18
CA PHE A 420 12.20 11.35 -55.85
C PHE A 420 11.85 11.04 -54.37
N LEU A 421 11.49 12.05 -53.56
CA LEU A 421 11.15 11.94 -52.12
C LEU A 421 9.66 11.62 -51.87
N LEU A 422 9.07 10.74 -52.68
CA LEU A 422 7.77 10.10 -52.42
C LEU A 422 8.03 8.63 -52.07
N PRO A 423 8.17 8.27 -50.79
CA PRO A 423 8.46 6.89 -50.37
C PRO A 423 7.44 5.86 -50.89
N ALA A 424 6.21 6.29 -51.23
CA ALA A 424 5.19 5.45 -51.86
C ALA A 424 5.45 5.16 -53.36
N ALA A 425 6.13 6.05 -54.09
CA ALA A 425 6.33 5.89 -55.53
C ALA A 425 7.41 4.85 -55.87
N GLY A 426 8.46 4.74 -55.05
CA GLY A 426 9.54 3.76 -55.27
C GLY A 426 9.12 2.31 -55.00
N ILE A 427 8.14 2.08 -54.13
CA ILE A 427 7.69 0.74 -53.75
C ILE A 427 6.61 0.20 -54.71
N VAL A 428 5.82 1.10 -55.32
CA VAL A 428 4.88 0.74 -56.41
C VAL A 428 5.62 0.21 -57.65
N GLU A 429 6.86 0.64 -57.89
CA GLU A 429 7.72 0.17 -58.99
C GLU A 429 8.45 -1.16 -58.69
N MET A 430 8.26 -1.75 -57.49
CA MET A 430 8.83 -3.06 -57.12
C MET A 430 7.93 -4.25 -57.50
N ASP A 431 6.91 -4.01 -58.34
CA ASP A 431 6.01 -5.05 -58.80
C ASP A 431 6.73 -6.11 -59.65
N GLY A 432 6.60 -7.38 -59.28
CA GLY A 432 7.28 -8.50 -59.96
C GLY A 432 8.72 -8.75 -59.49
N VAL A 433 9.31 -7.87 -58.67
CA VAL A 433 10.64 -8.10 -58.09
C VAL A 433 10.56 -9.23 -57.05
N GLY A 434 11.27 -10.34 -57.32
CA GLY A 434 11.24 -11.54 -56.47
C GLY A 434 9.94 -12.35 -56.57
N GLY A 435 9.12 -12.14 -57.62
CA GLY A 435 7.84 -12.82 -57.81
C GLY A 435 6.73 -12.35 -56.86
N MET A 436 6.92 -11.20 -56.21
CA MET A 436 5.96 -10.60 -55.29
C MET A 436 5.36 -9.32 -55.87
N GLU A 437 4.11 -9.07 -55.51
CA GLU A 437 3.41 -7.82 -55.86
C GLU A 437 4.00 -6.64 -55.06
N GLY A 438 4.13 -5.47 -55.71
CA GLY A 438 4.86 -4.31 -55.17
C GLY A 438 4.40 -3.84 -53.78
N TRP A 439 3.13 -4.00 -53.46
CA TRP A 439 2.58 -3.63 -52.15
C TRP A 439 3.07 -4.52 -50.99
N ARG A 440 3.43 -5.79 -51.26
CA ARG A 440 3.93 -6.72 -50.22
C ARG A 440 5.30 -6.27 -49.72
N TRP A 441 6.07 -5.59 -50.58
CA TRP A 441 7.34 -4.99 -50.21
C TRP A 441 7.19 -3.86 -49.19
N ILE A 442 6.05 -3.14 -49.15
CA ILE A 442 5.78 -2.12 -48.13
C ILE A 442 5.84 -2.76 -46.73
N PHE A 443 5.04 -3.82 -46.53
CA PHE A 443 4.98 -4.53 -45.25
C PHE A 443 6.29 -5.22 -44.88
N CYS A 444 7.02 -5.75 -45.87
CA CYS A 444 8.32 -6.39 -45.62
C CYS A 444 9.37 -5.38 -45.15
N LEU A 445 9.48 -4.23 -45.83
CA LEU A 445 10.49 -3.21 -45.52
C LEU A 445 10.19 -2.51 -44.19
N GLU A 446 8.92 -2.16 -43.95
CA GLU A 446 8.49 -1.53 -42.70
C GLU A 446 8.58 -2.48 -41.51
N GLY A 447 8.10 -3.72 -41.65
CA GLY A 447 8.15 -4.71 -40.57
C GLY A 447 9.58 -5.04 -40.13
N ILE A 448 10.51 -5.04 -41.07
CA ILE A 448 11.93 -5.24 -40.79
C ILE A 448 12.53 -4.05 -40.04
N PHE A 449 12.24 -2.82 -40.46
CA PHE A 449 12.68 -1.63 -39.73
C PHE A 449 12.12 -1.65 -38.30
N THR A 450 10.86 -2.04 -38.13
CA THR A 450 10.21 -2.21 -36.83
C THR A 450 10.92 -3.22 -35.94
N VAL A 451 11.30 -4.40 -36.47
CA VAL A 451 12.04 -5.42 -35.72
C VAL A 451 13.42 -4.93 -35.32
N LEU A 452 14.17 -4.33 -36.25
CA LEU A 452 15.52 -3.82 -35.97
C LEU A 452 15.49 -2.68 -34.96
N PHE A 453 14.55 -1.75 -35.10
CA PHE A 453 14.37 -0.66 -34.14
C PHE A 453 13.92 -1.18 -32.77
N GLY A 454 13.06 -2.20 -32.73
CA GLY A 454 12.67 -2.85 -31.47
C GLY A 454 13.85 -3.50 -30.73
N ILE A 455 14.70 -4.24 -31.46
CA ILE A 455 15.94 -4.80 -30.90
C ILE A 455 16.90 -3.68 -30.48
N GLY A 456 17.08 -2.64 -31.29
CA GLY A 456 17.91 -1.49 -30.95
C GLY A 456 17.40 -0.74 -29.73
N ALA A 457 16.09 -0.55 -29.61
CA ALA A 457 15.44 0.10 -28.49
C ALA A 457 15.64 -0.65 -27.17
N PHE A 458 15.71 -1.99 -27.20
CA PHE A 458 16.05 -2.80 -26.02
C PHE A 458 17.40 -2.43 -25.43
N PHE A 459 18.39 -2.09 -26.26
CA PHE A 459 19.71 -1.65 -25.81
C PHE A 459 19.80 -0.13 -25.56
N LEU A 460 18.94 0.68 -26.21
CA LEU A 460 18.89 2.13 -26.02
C LEU A 460 18.14 2.53 -24.75
N LEU A 461 17.15 1.77 -24.32
CA LEU A 461 16.35 2.06 -23.13
C LEU A 461 17.11 1.62 -21.86
N PRO A 462 17.47 2.55 -20.97
CA PRO A 462 18.28 2.25 -19.80
C PRO A 462 17.42 1.60 -18.69
N ASN A 463 17.96 0.54 -18.07
CA ASN A 463 17.31 -0.13 -16.93
C ASN A 463 17.43 0.66 -15.62
N SER A 464 18.41 1.57 -15.53
CA SER A 464 18.61 2.44 -14.36
C SER A 464 19.31 3.76 -14.76
N PRO A 465 19.24 4.81 -13.92
CA PRO A 465 19.94 6.07 -14.18
C PRO A 465 21.45 5.90 -14.43
N LYS A 466 22.07 4.87 -13.85
CA LYS A 466 23.51 4.55 -14.02
C LYS A 466 23.86 4.11 -15.44
N HIS A 467 22.88 3.60 -16.20
CA HIS A 467 23.08 3.05 -17.54
C HIS A 467 22.63 4.00 -18.65
N VAL A 468 22.23 5.22 -18.32
CA VAL A 468 21.81 6.21 -19.32
C VAL A 468 23.03 6.72 -20.07
N LEU A 469 23.01 6.57 -21.39
CA LEU A 469 24.13 6.97 -22.25
C LEU A 469 24.35 8.50 -22.17
N GLY A 470 25.55 8.91 -21.77
CA GLY A 470 25.91 10.33 -21.64
C GLY A 470 25.53 10.99 -20.30
N PHE A 471 25.14 10.21 -19.30
CA PHE A 471 25.02 10.70 -17.92
C PHE A 471 26.41 10.90 -17.29
N LYS A 472 26.53 11.98 -16.52
CA LYS A 472 27.67 12.24 -15.63
C LYS A 472 27.28 11.76 -14.23
N PRO A 473 28.25 11.53 -13.32
CA PRO A 473 27.95 11.17 -11.93
C PRO A 473 26.88 12.08 -11.30
N GLN A 474 26.96 13.38 -11.54
CA GLN A 474 25.99 14.40 -11.08
C GLN A 474 24.56 14.19 -11.59
N HIS A 475 24.38 13.64 -12.80
CA HIS A 475 23.04 13.36 -13.36
C HIS A 475 22.45 12.08 -12.76
N VAL A 476 23.31 11.08 -12.51
CA VAL A 476 22.93 9.84 -11.84
C VAL A 476 22.46 10.15 -10.42
N GLU A 477 23.26 10.93 -9.69
CA GLU A 477 22.97 11.39 -8.33
C GLU A 477 21.67 12.19 -8.27
N CYS A 478 21.45 13.14 -9.20
CA CYS A 478 20.19 13.88 -9.30
C CYS A 478 18.97 12.95 -9.52
N CYS A 479 19.09 11.93 -10.37
CA CYS A 479 18.03 10.96 -10.59
C CYS A 479 17.79 10.04 -9.38
N GLU A 480 18.85 9.60 -8.71
CA GLU A 480 18.77 8.75 -7.51
C GLU A 480 18.18 9.50 -6.33
N GLU A 481 18.64 10.74 -6.07
CA GLU A 481 18.03 11.64 -5.09
C GLU A 481 16.54 11.86 -5.37
N ARG A 482 16.16 12.07 -6.64
CA ARG A 482 14.75 12.26 -7.00
C ARG A 482 13.92 10.99 -6.82
N LEU A 483 14.46 9.84 -7.18
CA LEU A 483 13.83 8.54 -6.94
C LEU A 483 13.64 8.29 -5.45
N LEU A 484 14.61 8.62 -4.61
CA LEU A 484 14.53 8.49 -3.16
C LEU A 484 13.47 9.41 -2.55
N LEU A 485 13.36 10.66 -3.02
CA LEU A 485 12.29 11.58 -2.63
C LEU A 485 10.89 11.05 -3.01
N ASP A 486 10.75 10.44 -4.19
CA ASP A 486 9.49 9.84 -4.63
C ASP A 486 9.17 8.54 -3.87
N ILE A 487 10.19 7.73 -3.53
CA ILE A 487 10.07 6.50 -2.74
C ILE A 487 9.64 6.80 -1.30
N GLN A 488 10.08 7.91 -0.69
CA GLN A 488 9.64 8.31 0.65
C GLN A 488 8.13 8.60 0.78
N THR A 489 7.41 8.77 -0.34
CA THR A 489 5.94 8.91 -0.34
C THR A 489 5.19 7.59 -0.56
N ARG A 490 5.90 6.48 -0.78
CA ARG A 490 5.31 5.17 -1.07
C ARG A 490 5.67 4.17 0.03
N GLU A 491 4.65 3.52 0.57
CA GLU A 491 4.84 2.32 1.40
C GLU A 491 5.60 1.26 0.58
N PRO A 492 6.45 0.43 1.22
CA PRO A 492 7.22 -0.59 0.52
C PRO A 492 6.28 -1.66 -0.04
N GLU A 493 5.99 -1.58 -1.34
CA GLU A 493 5.25 -2.63 -2.05
C GLU A 493 6.13 -3.89 -2.13
N SER A 494 5.65 -4.96 -1.49
CA SER A 494 6.19 -6.31 -1.66
C SER A 494 6.20 -6.67 -3.16
N THR A 495 7.37 -7.04 -3.67
CA THR A 495 7.58 -7.49 -5.07
C THR A 495 7.00 -8.89 -5.35
N ALA A 496 6.43 -9.58 -4.36
CA ALA A 496 5.80 -10.88 -4.52
C ALA A 496 4.37 -10.74 -5.10
N PHE A 497 4.11 -11.45 -6.21
CA PHE A 497 2.78 -11.52 -6.83
C PHE A 497 1.79 -12.25 -5.91
N ASP A 498 0.75 -11.53 -5.47
CA ASP A 498 -0.34 -12.08 -4.64
C ASP A 498 -1.64 -12.14 -5.45
N ALA A 499 -2.03 -13.36 -5.84
CA ALA A 499 -3.24 -13.61 -6.62
C ALA A 499 -4.53 -13.18 -5.90
N ARG A 500 -4.57 -13.18 -4.55
CA ARG A 500 -5.75 -12.72 -3.80
C ARG A 500 -5.87 -11.20 -3.82
N LYS A 501 -4.76 -10.48 -3.69
CA LYS A 501 -4.75 -9.01 -3.85
C LYS A 501 -5.16 -8.61 -5.26
N ALA A 502 -4.64 -9.31 -6.27
CA ALA A 502 -5.07 -9.10 -7.66
C ALA A 502 -6.57 -9.35 -7.83
N ALA A 503 -7.12 -10.45 -7.30
CA ALA A 503 -8.56 -10.73 -7.35
C ALA A 503 -9.39 -9.68 -6.60
N SER A 504 -8.89 -9.14 -5.48
CA SER A 504 -9.59 -8.11 -4.71
C SER A 504 -9.78 -6.80 -5.50
N THR A 505 -8.93 -6.52 -6.49
CA THR A 505 -9.11 -5.34 -7.35
C THR A 505 -10.39 -5.42 -8.20
N LEU A 506 -10.89 -6.64 -8.48
CA LEU A 506 -12.13 -6.86 -9.23
C LEU A 506 -13.39 -6.56 -8.41
N THR A 507 -13.32 -6.38 -7.09
CA THR A 507 -14.47 -5.94 -6.29
C THR A 507 -14.63 -4.42 -6.27
N SER A 508 -13.63 -3.68 -6.76
CA SER A 508 -13.65 -2.22 -6.78
C SER A 508 -14.48 -1.68 -7.94
N LEU A 509 -15.57 -0.98 -7.62
CA LEU A 509 -16.42 -0.30 -8.60
C LEU A 509 -15.64 0.72 -9.44
N HIS A 510 -14.62 1.37 -8.88
CA HIS A 510 -13.79 2.33 -9.61
C HIS A 510 -12.98 1.67 -10.73
N VAL A 511 -12.51 0.44 -10.52
CA VAL A 511 -11.77 -0.33 -11.54
C VAL A 511 -12.70 -0.65 -12.71
N TRP A 512 -13.95 -1.06 -12.45
CA TRP A 512 -14.93 -1.32 -13.50
C TRP A 512 -15.33 -0.07 -14.27
N LEU A 513 -15.57 1.05 -13.59
CA LEU A 513 -15.91 2.32 -14.25
C LEU A 513 -14.79 2.80 -15.18
N VAL A 514 -13.52 2.74 -14.73
CA VAL A 514 -12.37 3.09 -15.56
C VAL A 514 -12.20 2.10 -16.72
N SER A 515 -12.43 0.80 -16.50
CA SER A 515 -12.35 -0.22 -17.54
C SER A 515 -13.38 0.01 -18.66
N ILE A 516 -14.62 0.35 -18.30
CA ILE A 516 -15.69 0.67 -19.27
C ILE A 516 -15.34 1.92 -20.09
N VAL A 517 -14.83 2.97 -19.44
CA VAL A 517 -14.37 4.18 -20.13
C VAL A 517 -13.23 3.85 -21.09
N GLN A 518 -12.27 3.03 -20.66
CA GLN A 518 -11.12 2.63 -21.49
C GLN A 518 -11.55 1.77 -22.68
N LEU A 519 -12.44 0.79 -22.46
CA LEU A 519 -12.99 -0.06 -23.52
C LEU A 519 -13.75 0.80 -24.56
N SER A 520 -14.61 1.70 -24.09
CA SER A 520 -15.40 2.56 -24.97
C SER A 520 -14.51 3.52 -25.77
N GLY A 521 -13.55 4.18 -25.10
CA GLY A 521 -12.61 5.07 -25.76
C GLY A 521 -11.69 4.34 -26.75
N GLY A 522 -11.16 3.18 -26.35
CA GLY A 522 -10.33 2.32 -27.20
C GLY A 522 -11.07 1.87 -28.45
N THR A 523 -12.33 1.43 -28.32
CA THR A 523 -13.16 1.02 -29.46
C THR A 523 -13.33 2.14 -30.48
N CYS A 524 -13.59 3.38 -30.03
CA CYS A 524 -13.70 4.54 -30.91
C CYS A 524 -12.37 4.89 -31.60
N VAL A 525 -11.26 4.89 -30.85
CA VAL A 525 -9.93 5.22 -31.38
C VAL A 525 -9.49 4.21 -32.45
N PHE A 526 -9.61 2.90 -32.16
CA PHE A 526 -9.23 1.85 -33.09
C PHE A 526 -10.19 1.76 -34.28
N GLY A 527 -11.51 1.86 -34.05
CA GLY A 527 -12.49 1.88 -35.14
C GLY A 527 -12.21 3.00 -36.13
N LEU A 528 -11.97 4.22 -35.65
CA LEU A 528 -11.61 5.34 -36.52
C LEU A 528 -10.23 5.16 -37.19
N ALA A 529 -9.24 4.57 -36.50
CA ALA A 529 -7.93 4.29 -37.09
C ALA A 529 -8.05 3.41 -38.36
N TYR A 530 -8.81 2.31 -38.27
CA TYR A 530 -8.92 1.33 -39.36
C TYR A 530 -9.87 1.77 -40.47
N PHE A 531 -10.97 2.44 -40.12
CA PHE A 531 -12.04 2.72 -41.07
C PHE A 531 -12.03 4.15 -41.64
N THR A 532 -11.30 5.11 -41.06
CA THR A 532 -11.23 6.47 -41.62
C THR A 532 -10.83 6.50 -43.10
N PRO A 533 -9.81 5.75 -43.58
CA PRO A 533 -9.49 5.71 -45.02
C PRO A 533 -10.67 5.26 -45.89
N SER A 534 -11.39 4.22 -45.47
CA SER A 534 -12.58 3.72 -46.17
C SER A 534 -13.76 4.71 -46.13
N ILE A 535 -13.96 5.39 -44.99
CA ILE A 535 -15.01 6.41 -44.84
C ILE A 535 -14.70 7.59 -45.76
N VAL A 536 -13.45 8.06 -45.80
CA VAL A 536 -13.02 9.15 -46.68
C VAL A 536 -13.12 8.72 -48.15
N ALA A 537 -12.75 7.50 -48.50
CA ALA A 537 -12.92 6.96 -49.85
C ALA A 537 -14.39 6.90 -50.29
N SER A 538 -15.30 6.47 -49.38
CA SER A 538 -16.74 6.47 -49.63
C SER A 538 -17.29 7.88 -49.84
N LEU A 539 -16.87 8.84 -49.01
CA LEU A 539 -17.26 10.25 -49.15
C LEU A 539 -16.72 10.86 -50.45
N ALA A 540 -15.49 10.54 -50.82
CA ALA A 540 -14.84 10.99 -52.04
C ALA A 540 -15.50 10.43 -53.30
N ALA A 541 -16.00 9.19 -53.26
CA ALA A 541 -16.76 8.59 -54.37
C ALA A 541 -18.05 9.36 -54.68
N SER A 542 -18.64 10.01 -53.67
CA SER A 542 -19.83 10.86 -53.79
C SER A 542 -19.53 12.30 -54.22
N MET A 543 -18.25 12.69 -54.37
CA MET A 543 -17.87 14.03 -54.82
C MET A 543 -17.97 14.15 -56.34
N ALA A 544 -18.45 15.30 -56.83
CA ALA A 544 -18.53 15.60 -58.26
C ALA A 544 -17.14 15.60 -58.96
N SER A 545 -16.08 15.96 -58.24
CA SER A 545 -14.71 16.02 -58.77
C SER A 545 -13.99 14.68 -58.85
N LYS A 546 -14.53 13.60 -58.26
CA LYS A 546 -13.96 12.23 -58.19
C LYS A 546 -12.43 12.21 -58.03
N PRO A 547 -11.92 12.59 -56.84
CA PRO A 547 -10.49 12.69 -56.60
C PRO A 547 -9.77 11.35 -56.83
N SER A 548 -8.52 11.44 -57.29
CA SER A 548 -7.62 10.32 -57.46
C SER A 548 -7.35 9.59 -56.14
N ARG A 549 -6.88 8.34 -56.22
CA ARG A 549 -6.54 7.54 -55.02
C ARG A 549 -5.55 8.25 -54.09
N ALA A 550 -4.59 8.98 -54.65
CA ALA A 550 -3.64 9.77 -53.88
C ALA A 550 -4.29 10.93 -53.15
N GLU A 551 -5.24 11.62 -53.79
CA GLU A 551 -6.00 12.73 -53.16
C GLU A 551 -6.93 12.22 -52.06
N VAL A 552 -7.59 11.07 -52.26
CA VAL A 552 -8.39 10.41 -51.22
C VAL A 552 -7.55 10.08 -50.00
N GLN A 553 -6.35 9.55 -50.21
CA GLN A 553 -5.41 9.28 -49.12
C GLN A 553 -4.99 10.57 -48.40
N LEU A 554 -4.75 11.64 -49.15
CA LEU A 554 -4.34 12.92 -48.60
C LEU A 554 -5.44 13.54 -47.72
N LEU A 555 -6.72 13.36 -48.11
CA LEU A 555 -7.90 13.76 -47.34
C LEU A 555 -8.06 12.99 -46.02
N THR A 556 -7.31 11.92 -45.77
CA THR A 556 -7.30 11.28 -44.44
C THR A 556 -6.43 12.05 -43.43
N THR A 557 -5.52 12.90 -43.91
CA THR A 557 -4.54 13.62 -43.09
C THR A 557 -5.16 14.67 -42.16
N PRO A 558 -6.06 15.55 -42.61
CA PRO A 558 -6.57 16.65 -41.78
C PRO A 558 -7.26 16.22 -40.48
N PRO A 559 -8.14 15.18 -40.45
CA PRO A 559 -8.71 14.68 -39.21
C PRO A 559 -7.66 14.33 -38.14
N PHE A 560 -6.59 13.62 -38.51
CA PHE A 560 -5.54 13.20 -37.59
C PHE A 560 -4.58 14.33 -37.22
N ALA A 561 -4.28 15.24 -38.15
CA ALA A 561 -3.43 16.40 -37.88
C ALA A 561 -4.07 17.36 -36.85
N ILE A 562 -5.37 17.63 -36.98
CA ILE A 562 -6.11 18.45 -36.01
C ILE A 562 -6.22 17.71 -34.68
N ALA A 563 -6.48 16.39 -34.72
CA ALA A 563 -6.54 15.58 -33.50
C ALA A 563 -5.22 15.59 -32.73
N PHE A 564 -4.06 15.55 -33.41
CA PHE A 564 -2.75 15.68 -32.80
C PHE A 564 -2.60 17.02 -32.06
N ILE A 565 -2.91 18.14 -32.72
CA ILE A 565 -2.83 19.49 -32.12
C ILE A 565 -3.73 19.57 -30.88
N CYS A 566 -4.97 19.10 -30.99
CA CYS A 566 -5.92 19.06 -29.88
C CYS A 566 -5.45 18.16 -28.74
N ALA A 567 -4.90 16.98 -29.03
CA ALA A 567 -4.41 16.05 -28.01
C ALA A 567 -3.25 16.65 -27.21
N VAL A 568 -2.31 17.33 -27.87
CA VAL A 568 -1.21 18.05 -27.20
C VAL A 568 -1.75 19.18 -26.32
N ALA A 569 -2.67 20.00 -26.84
CA ALA A 569 -3.27 21.10 -26.09
C ALA A 569 -4.06 20.61 -24.87
N VAL A 570 -4.88 19.57 -25.04
CA VAL A 570 -5.66 18.96 -23.96
C VAL A 570 -4.75 18.33 -22.92
N SER A 571 -3.67 17.64 -23.33
CA SER A 571 -2.68 17.10 -22.39
C SER A 571 -2.06 18.20 -21.54
N TYR A 572 -1.64 19.31 -22.17
CA TYR A 572 -1.06 20.46 -21.47
C TYR A 572 -2.05 21.10 -20.49
N LEU A 573 -3.28 21.38 -20.93
CA LEU A 573 -4.31 21.99 -20.08
C LEU A 573 -4.70 21.08 -18.91
N SER A 574 -4.86 19.79 -19.20
CA SER A 574 -5.20 18.76 -18.21
C SER A 574 -4.16 18.68 -17.08
N ASP A 575 -2.87 18.71 -17.43
CA ASP A 575 -1.77 18.69 -16.46
C ASP A 575 -1.62 20.04 -15.73
N ARG A 576 -1.76 21.17 -16.43
CA ARG A 576 -1.69 22.52 -15.84
C ARG A 576 -2.74 22.75 -14.76
N TYR A 577 -3.98 22.33 -15.00
CA TYR A 577 -5.10 22.56 -14.08
C TYR A 577 -5.37 21.38 -13.13
N ARG A 578 -4.66 20.24 -13.28
CA ARG A 578 -4.86 19.00 -12.50
C ARG A 578 -6.31 18.50 -12.49
N ARG A 579 -7.07 18.74 -13.58
CA ARG A 579 -8.50 18.41 -13.73
C ARG A 579 -8.75 17.50 -14.93
N ARG A 580 -8.20 16.28 -14.87
CA ARG A 580 -8.20 15.32 -16.00
C ARG A 580 -9.59 14.81 -16.40
N GLY A 581 -10.50 14.65 -15.43
CA GLY A 581 -11.86 14.19 -15.71
C GLY A 581 -12.69 15.22 -16.49
N LEU A 582 -12.54 16.51 -16.17
CA LEU A 582 -13.27 17.58 -16.84
C LEU A 582 -12.77 17.77 -18.27
N THR A 583 -11.45 17.78 -18.48
CA THR A 583 -10.86 17.89 -19.82
C THR A 583 -11.22 16.69 -20.70
N GLY A 584 -11.19 15.48 -20.14
CA GLY A 584 -11.66 14.27 -20.82
C GLY A 584 -13.14 14.33 -21.22
N ALA A 585 -14.01 14.80 -20.32
CA ALA A 585 -15.44 14.96 -20.61
C ALA A 585 -15.70 15.98 -21.72
N CYS A 586 -15.06 17.15 -21.67
CA CYS A 586 -15.23 18.19 -22.69
C CYS A 586 -14.85 17.70 -24.10
N VAL A 587 -13.76 16.94 -24.21
CA VAL A 587 -13.29 16.43 -25.50
C VAL A 587 -14.14 15.25 -25.98
N SER A 588 -14.65 14.44 -25.06
CA SER A 588 -15.63 13.39 -25.40
C SER A 588 -16.92 13.98 -25.99
N CYS A 589 -17.37 15.15 -25.52
CA CYS A 589 -18.51 15.86 -26.12
C CYS A 589 -18.26 16.24 -27.59
N LEU A 590 -17.02 16.57 -27.98
CA LEU A 590 -16.70 16.82 -29.39
C LEU A 590 -16.89 15.58 -30.26
N ALA A 591 -16.53 14.39 -29.75
CA ALA A 591 -16.77 13.14 -30.46
C ALA A 591 -18.27 12.86 -30.62
N VAL A 592 -19.06 13.10 -29.58
CA VAL A 592 -20.54 12.95 -29.62
C VAL A 592 -21.15 13.91 -30.65
N ILE A 593 -20.72 15.17 -30.67
CA ILE A 593 -21.17 16.15 -31.66
C ILE A 593 -20.79 15.70 -33.08
N GLY A 594 -19.56 15.19 -33.27
CA GLY A 594 -19.11 14.66 -34.55
C GLY A 594 -20.01 13.52 -35.05
N TRP A 595 -20.29 12.52 -34.20
CA TRP A 595 -21.17 11.41 -34.59
C TRP A 595 -22.62 11.85 -34.82
N ALA A 596 -23.16 12.74 -33.98
CA ALA A 596 -24.51 13.27 -34.15
C ALA A 596 -24.65 14.02 -35.49
N LEU A 597 -23.66 14.85 -35.83
CA LEU A 597 -23.63 15.57 -37.11
C LEU A 597 -23.48 14.61 -38.29
N PHE A 598 -22.67 13.56 -38.15
CA PHE A 598 -22.48 12.56 -39.22
C PHE A 598 -23.77 11.79 -39.54
N LEU A 599 -24.52 11.40 -38.51
CA LEU A 599 -25.76 10.62 -38.64
C LEU A 599 -26.96 11.45 -39.12
N THR A 600 -26.99 12.74 -38.79
CA THR A 600 -28.07 13.65 -39.20
C THR A 600 -27.84 14.33 -40.55
N SER A 601 -26.62 14.25 -41.09
CA SER A 601 -26.30 14.83 -42.39
C SER A 601 -26.81 13.96 -43.54
N PRO A 602 -27.44 14.55 -44.58
CA PRO A 602 -27.85 13.81 -45.78
C PRO A 602 -26.66 13.09 -46.43
N PRO A 603 -26.84 11.89 -47.00
CA PRO A 603 -25.75 11.13 -47.61
C PRO A 603 -24.95 11.88 -48.68
N ASN A 604 -25.61 12.83 -49.36
CA ASN A 604 -25.07 13.61 -50.47
C ASN A 604 -24.31 14.87 -50.01
N ASP A 605 -24.40 15.25 -48.73
CA ASP A 605 -23.69 16.42 -48.18
C ASP A 605 -22.31 16.00 -47.66
N VAL A 606 -21.37 15.86 -48.61
CA VAL A 606 -20.01 15.41 -48.33
C VAL A 606 -19.27 16.36 -47.38
N GLY A 607 -19.49 17.67 -47.49
CA GLY A 607 -18.81 18.67 -46.67
C GLY A 607 -19.17 18.56 -45.19
N ARG A 608 -20.46 18.41 -44.86
CA ARG A 608 -20.90 18.23 -43.48
C ARG A 608 -20.43 16.91 -42.89
N ARG A 609 -20.50 15.82 -43.66
CA ARG A 609 -20.05 14.49 -43.20
C ARG A 609 -18.54 14.42 -43.00
N TYR A 610 -17.75 15.10 -43.83
CA TYR A 610 -16.31 15.20 -43.64
C TYR A 610 -15.95 16.05 -42.41
N THR A 611 -16.64 17.17 -42.20
CA THR A 611 -16.47 18.00 -40.98
C THR A 611 -16.84 17.23 -39.71
N ALA A 612 -17.93 16.45 -39.78
CA ALA A 612 -18.35 15.58 -38.70
C ALA A 612 -17.30 14.50 -38.36
N LEU A 613 -16.67 13.92 -39.39
CA LEU A 613 -15.57 12.96 -39.23
C LEU A 613 -14.36 13.59 -38.53
N ILE A 614 -14.00 14.83 -38.88
CA ILE A 614 -12.92 15.57 -38.19
C ILE A 614 -13.23 15.70 -36.69
N LEU A 615 -14.45 16.12 -36.33
CA LEU A 615 -14.86 16.26 -34.92
C LEU A 615 -14.85 14.92 -34.18
N ALA A 616 -15.31 13.84 -34.83
CA ALA A 616 -15.30 12.50 -34.26
C ALA A 616 -13.88 11.99 -33.98
N VAL A 617 -12.95 12.18 -34.93
CA VAL A 617 -11.54 11.80 -34.78
C VAL A 617 -10.85 12.64 -33.71
N VAL A 618 -11.03 13.96 -33.73
CA VAL A 618 -10.46 14.89 -32.74
C VAL A 618 -10.92 14.53 -31.31
N GLY A 619 -12.23 14.38 -31.12
CA GLY A 619 -12.79 14.05 -29.81
C GLY A 619 -12.37 12.67 -29.30
N SER A 620 -12.21 11.69 -30.19
CA SER A 620 -11.81 10.33 -29.79
C SER A 620 -10.33 10.25 -29.44
N TYR A 621 -9.44 10.90 -30.20
CA TYR A 621 -7.99 10.81 -29.99
C TYR A 621 -7.48 11.71 -28.86
N ALA A 622 -8.11 12.87 -28.64
CA ALA A 622 -7.67 13.80 -27.61
C ALA A 622 -8.11 13.40 -26.18
N THR A 623 -8.93 12.36 -26.01
CA THR A 623 -9.25 11.79 -24.69
C THR A 623 -8.13 10.90 -24.15
N ALA A 624 -7.37 10.22 -25.02
CA ALA A 624 -6.36 9.23 -24.63
C ALA A 624 -5.30 9.75 -23.61
N PRO A 625 -4.75 10.98 -23.72
CA PRO A 625 -3.77 11.51 -22.76
C PRO A 625 -4.33 11.72 -21.34
N THR A 626 -5.65 11.82 -21.17
CA THR A 626 -6.29 12.14 -19.88
C THR A 626 -6.37 10.95 -18.92
N TYR A 627 -6.21 9.71 -19.42
CA TYR A 627 -6.46 8.48 -18.67
C TYR A 627 -5.22 7.83 -18.00
N ARG A 628 -4.09 8.56 -17.86
CA ARG A 628 -2.77 8.05 -17.38
C ARG A 628 -2.75 7.24 -16.07
N LEU A 629 -3.81 7.22 -15.25
CA LEU A 629 -3.90 6.33 -14.08
C LEU A 629 -4.04 4.85 -14.47
N ALA A 630 -4.58 4.55 -15.67
CA ALA A 630 -4.82 3.20 -16.16
C ALA A 630 -3.53 2.43 -16.53
N ASN A 631 -2.46 3.12 -16.97
CA ASN A 631 -1.18 2.46 -17.29
C ASN A 631 -0.46 1.93 -16.03
N LYS A 632 -0.74 2.47 -14.83
CA LYS A 632 -0.23 1.90 -13.57
C LYS A 632 -1.00 0.65 -13.14
N LEU A 633 -2.22 0.46 -13.65
CA LEU A 633 -3.07 -0.73 -13.46
C LEU A 633 -2.88 -1.78 -14.56
N ASN A 634 -1.89 -1.59 -15.46
CA ASN A 634 -1.78 -2.35 -16.71
C ASN A 634 -1.68 -3.86 -16.52
N LEU A 635 -1.14 -4.38 -15.41
CA LEU A 635 -1.04 -5.83 -15.22
C LEU A 635 -2.42 -6.48 -14.97
N ALA A 636 -3.26 -5.85 -14.14
CA ALA A 636 -4.62 -6.31 -13.88
C ALA A 636 -5.52 -6.10 -15.11
N LEU A 637 -5.42 -4.95 -15.77
CA LEU A 637 -6.19 -4.64 -16.99
C LEU A 637 -5.76 -5.49 -18.19
N SER A 638 -4.48 -5.82 -18.36
CA SER A 638 -4.01 -6.72 -19.41
C SER A 638 -4.53 -8.15 -19.20
N SER A 639 -4.63 -8.58 -17.93
CA SER A 639 -5.21 -9.90 -17.60
C SER A 639 -6.71 -9.96 -17.93
N VAL A 640 -7.45 -8.90 -17.60
CA VAL A 640 -8.88 -8.78 -17.97
C VAL A 640 -9.04 -8.67 -19.50
N ALA A 641 -8.16 -7.96 -20.19
CA ALA A 641 -8.18 -7.84 -21.64
C ALA A 641 -7.91 -9.18 -22.34
N VAL A 642 -6.95 -9.99 -21.85
CA VAL A 642 -6.70 -11.34 -22.37
C VAL A 642 -7.93 -12.23 -22.19
N VAL A 643 -8.56 -12.21 -21.02
CA VAL A 643 -9.81 -12.96 -20.78
C VAL A 643 -10.93 -12.46 -21.71
N GLY A 644 -11.03 -11.14 -21.91
CA GLY A 644 -11.98 -10.52 -22.83
C GLY A 644 -11.77 -10.95 -24.28
N ILE A 645 -10.52 -10.96 -24.76
CA ILE A 645 -10.17 -11.41 -26.11
C ILE A 645 -10.51 -12.89 -26.28
N VAL A 646 -10.22 -13.75 -25.30
CA VAL A 646 -10.57 -15.17 -25.35
C VAL A 646 -12.09 -15.36 -25.38
N ALA A 647 -12.84 -14.61 -24.56
CA ALA A 647 -14.29 -14.65 -24.55
C ALA A 647 -14.89 -14.18 -25.89
N GLU A 648 -14.33 -13.12 -26.48
CA GLU A 648 -14.72 -12.61 -27.79
C GLU A 648 -14.40 -13.62 -28.90
N MET A 649 -13.22 -14.23 -28.90
CA MET A 649 -12.87 -15.32 -29.83
C MET A 649 -13.87 -16.49 -29.75
N CYS A 650 -14.22 -16.91 -28.52
CA CYS A 650 -15.22 -17.95 -28.30
C CYS A 650 -16.61 -17.54 -28.80
N LEU A 651 -17.02 -16.28 -28.58
CA LEU A 651 -18.29 -15.75 -29.06
C LEU A 651 -18.33 -15.69 -30.59
N LEU A 652 -17.29 -15.16 -31.24
CA LEU A 652 -17.19 -15.08 -32.68
C LEU A 652 -17.18 -16.48 -33.32
N HIS A 653 -16.46 -17.43 -32.72
CA HIS A 653 -16.48 -18.83 -33.14
C HIS A 653 -17.88 -19.43 -33.02
N TYR A 654 -18.57 -19.20 -31.89
CA TYR A 654 -19.94 -19.64 -31.68
C TYR A 654 -20.91 -19.04 -32.70
N LEU A 655 -20.81 -17.72 -32.97
CA LEU A 655 -21.65 -17.03 -33.94
C LEU A 655 -21.43 -17.56 -35.37
N ASN A 656 -20.17 -17.81 -35.74
CA ASN A 656 -19.83 -18.40 -37.04
C ASN A 656 -20.37 -19.84 -37.17
N GLU A 657 -20.23 -20.68 -36.13
CA GLU A 657 -20.79 -22.04 -36.13
C GLU A 657 -22.32 -22.05 -36.13
N ARG A 658 -22.95 -21.12 -35.41
CA ARG A 658 -24.40 -20.93 -35.44
C ARG A 658 -24.90 -20.56 -36.84
N LYS A 659 -24.20 -19.66 -37.54
CA LYS A 659 -24.52 -19.31 -38.93
C LYS A 659 -24.42 -20.49 -39.88
N LYS A 660 -23.42 -21.37 -39.72
CA LYS A 660 -23.33 -22.62 -40.49
C LYS A 660 -24.47 -23.58 -40.20
N ARG A 661 -24.83 -23.79 -38.92
CA ARG A 661 -25.92 -24.68 -38.52
C ARG A 661 -27.29 -24.17 -38.98
N MET A 662 -27.46 -22.86 -39.03
CA MET A 662 -28.71 -22.20 -39.44
C MET A 662 -28.72 -21.81 -40.92
N ARG A 663 -27.79 -22.32 -41.75
CA ARG A 663 -27.63 -21.93 -43.16
C ARG A 663 -28.93 -21.96 -43.94
N ASP A 664 -29.67 -23.06 -43.82
CA ASP A 664 -30.93 -23.26 -44.56
C ASP A 664 -32.05 -22.32 -44.10
N VAL A 665 -32.02 -21.90 -42.83
CA VAL A 665 -32.98 -20.94 -42.27
C VAL A 665 -32.63 -19.51 -42.68
N ILE A 666 -31.34 -19.17 -42.66
CA ILE A 666 -30.84 -17.84 -43.01
C ILE A 666 -31.04 -17.55 -44.49
N LEU A 667 -30.79 -18.54 -45.36
CA LEU A 667 -30.95 -18.39 -46.80
C LEU A 667 -32.39 -18.54 -47.28
N LYS A 668 -33.33 -18.99 -46.44
CA LYS A 668 -34.69 -19.34 -46.84
C LYS A 668 -35.39 -18.27 -47.70
N ASP A 669 -35.25 -17.01 -47.32
CA ASP A 669 -35.93 -15.88 -47.97
C ASP A 669 -35.13 -15.29 -49.15
N VAL A 670 -33.87 -15.68 -49.32
CA VAL A 670 -32.97 -15.18 -50.38
C VAL A 670 -32.39 -16.29 -51.27
N ALA A 671 -32.81 -17.54 -51.08
CA ALA A 671 -32.28 -18.72 -51.79
C ALA A 671 -32.48 -18.67 -53.32
N HIS A 672 -33.37 -17.79 -53.78
CA HIS A 672 -33.66 -17.56 -55.20
C HIS A 672 -32.70 -16.55 -55.87
N LEU A 673 -31.91 -15.81 -55.08
CA LEU A 673 -30.95 -14.82 -55.56
C LEU A 673 -29.58 -15.45 -55.83
N ASP A 674 -28.77 -14.84 -56.70
CA ASP A 674 -27.38 -15.27 -56.94
C ASP A 674 -26.50 -15.03 -55.70
N PRO A 675 -25.42 -15.79 -55.43
CA PRO A 675 -24.62 -15.64 -54.21
C PRO A 675 -24.10 -14.23 -53.94
N HIS A 676 -23.86 -13.42 -54.99
CA HIS A 676 -23.48 -12.02 -54.83
C HIS A 676 -24.64 -11.17 -54.27
N GLU A 677 -25.85 -11.36 -54.79
CA GLU A 677 -27.07 -10.67 -54.36
C GLU A 677 -27.53 -11.13 -52.97
N GLN A 678 -27.31 -12.40 -52.63
CA GLN A 678 -27.52 -12.93 -51.27
C GLN A 678 -26.61 -12.22 -50.26
N TYR A 679 -25.35 -11.97 -50.63
CA TYR A 679 -24.39 -11.25 -49.80
C TYR A 679 -24.78 -9.78 -49.59
N GLU A 680 -25.28 -9.10 -50.62
CA GLU A 680 -25.76 -7.72 -50.49
C GLU A 680 -27.03 -7.63 -49.64
N ALA A 681 -27.96 -8.58 -49.77
CA ALA A 681 -29.22 -8.59 -49.02
C ALA A 681 -29.04 -8.96 -47.54
N LEU A 682 -28.15 -9.91 -47.23
CA LEU A 682 -27.95 -10.41 -45.87
C LEU A 682 -26.79 -9.75 -45.12
N GLY A 683 -25.81 -9.16 -45.82
CA GLY A 683 -24.63 -8.55 -45.22
C GLY A 683 -23.87 -9.51 -44.29
N ASP A 684 -23.65 -9.09 -43.04
CA ASP A 684 -22.89 -9.85 -42.04
C ASP A 684 -23.62 -11.10 -41.51
N ARG A 685 -24.93 -11.20 -41.76
CA ARG A 685 -25.77 -12.35 -41.43
C ARG A 685 -25.58 -13.51 -42.41
N HIS A 686 -24.97 -13.26 -43.58
CA HIS A 686 -24.74 -14.29 -44.58
C HIS A 686 -23.93 -15.46 -43.99
N PRO A 687 -24.28 -16.74 -44.25
CA PRO A 687 -23.61 -17.89 -43.65
C PRO A 687 -22.11 -17.99 -43.95
N ASP A 688 -21.70 -17.48 -45.10
CA ASP A 688 -20.31 -17.47 -45.54
C ASP A 688 -19.52 -16.24 -45.04
N PHE A 689 -20.20 -15.22 -44.49
CA PHE A 689 -19.53 -14.08 -43.85
C PHE A 689 -18.93 -14.55 -42.53
N LYS A 690 -17.60 -14.60 -42.42
CA LYS A 690 -16.92 -14.96 -41.18
C LYS A 690 -16.66 -13.72 -40.34
N TYR A 691 -17.15 -13.73 -39.11
CA TYR A 691 -16.65 -12.80 -38.11
C TYR A 691 -15.22 -13.21 -37.73
N THR A 692 -14.27 -12.30 -37.92
CA THR A 692 -12.87 -12.47 -37.55
C THR A 692 -12.45 -11.32 -36.64
N LEU A 693 -11.51 -11.60 -35.74
CA LEU A 693 -10.89 -10.60 -34.87
C LEU A 693 -9.99 -9.65 -35.65
#